data_AF-A0A7W1P8K1-F1
#
_entry.id   AF-A0A7W1P8K1-F1
#
_cell.length_a   1.000
_cell.length_b   1.000
_cell.length_c   1.000
_cell.angle_alpha   90.00
_cell.angle_beta   90.00
_cell.angle_gamma   90.00
#
_symmetry.space_group_name_H-M   'P 1'
#
loop_
_entity.id
_entity.type
_entity.pdbx_description
1 polymer ?
#
loop_
_entity_poly.entity_id
_entity_poly.type
_entity_poly.pdbx_seq_one_letter_code
_entity_poly.pdbx_strand_id
1 'polypeptide(L)'
;MITLLVAHFAAALLLPRVARSTGPRVFLIAAIVPALTTVWAVWHAPGILAGTPVLETFQWAPALGFDIQLRVDAFALLMIALVSGIGTLIFCYSAYYFSDKPGIGRLAMLLLAFAGAMLGLVLADNLLALYLFWELTSVTSYLLIGFEDRTAAARAAALRALLITAAGGLAMLGGFVLLGHTAGTYVLSEILALRPADPASQVALLLILFGAFTKSAQVPFHFWLPGAMAAPTPVSAYLHSATMVKAGVYLIARLAPAFAEVPFWRPLVIGVGLSTMIVGGWRAMSQRDAKLLLAHGTTSQLGLLVVLFGAGYEKATLAGATVLLAHGAFKAALFMVVGIVDHKAGTRDITRLSGMHRPLRTTFLVAVAAVASMAGLPPMLGFVAKEGAFEALAGALGAPWRALILTLMVTGSALTFAYSVRFLWGVFADKKPGELGPEEAVTTAKRPAWPFVAPAALLAIVTLVFGVLPGAISEIVVAGARALDIRTPPYRLALWHGFNEALALSAAAITLGLLLWRMRLRVSSLQTRYRFPVAGARIHDAAVGYMVYFADWLTGRMQSGSLPMYLMIILGTAVAVPGALLLSGIAIPRGITPVDRPMQLAVALIMAAATLVAVRSARRMVAVVAVGFVGYGVAFLFVIHGAPDLALTQLLIETLLLVLFVLVLRHLPPTFSARGDDIWKLPRTVVAVSVGLFTATLALVAAGARLDASLANEFLTRALPEGDGRNVVNVILVDFRAFDTFGEIVVLTVAALGVLGLVRAAQRDRERDLGAEHSPALQYRSSPILDGAVQALFHTVLMFSLVLLVVGHDRPGGGFIGGLVGGAAFILVYLAGGDVRVRRAEPLYPEALLGAGLTLAAGTGAAAWFVGREFLEAMTLYRDLPLIGTIKLSSVFLFDVGVYLVVIGLVIALLRSLGREEVRVS
;
A
#
# COMPACT_ATOMS: atom_id res chain seq x y z
N MET A 1 9.59 16.96 27.84
CA MET A 1 9.12 17.18 26.45
C MET A 1 8.15 16.09 26.00
N ILE A 2 8.43 14.81 26.26
CA ILE A 2 7.51 13.71 25.91
C ILE A 2 6.13 13.92 26.52
N THR A 3 6.05 14.32 27.79
CA THR A 3 4.78 14.64 28.46
C THR A 3 3.97 15.71 27.71
N LEU A 4 4.63 16.72 27.15
CA LEU A 4 3.95 17.76 26.35
C LEU A 4 3.44 17.18 25.03
N LEU A 5 4.21 16.34 24.34
CA LEU A 5 3.76 15.65 23.13
C LEU A 5 2.55 14.75 23.42
N VAL A 6 2.63 13.93 24.45
CA VAL A 6 1.52 13.08 24.90
C VAL A 6 0.30 13.93 25.24
N ALA A 7 0.48 15.07 25.92
CA ALA A 7 -0.62 15.97 26.25
C ALA A 7 -1.34 16.51 25.00
N HIS A 8 -0.63 16.82 23.90
CA HIS A 8 -1.28 17.26 22.66
C HIS A 8 -2.20 16.18 22.09
N PHE A 9 -1.71 14.94 21.97
CA PHE A 9 -2.48 13.84 21.38
C PHE A 9 -3.60 13.36 22.33
N ALA A 10 -3.32 13.22 23.63
CA ALA A 10 -4.31 12.82 24.62
C ALA A 10 -5.44 13.86 24.74
N ALA A 11 -5.11 15.15 24.83
CA ALA A 11 -6.12 16.20 24.84
C ALA A 11 -6.92 16.23 23.54
N ALA A 12 -6.26 16.08 22.38
CA ALA A 12 -6.94 16.03 21.08
C ALA A 12 -8.06 14.98 21.05
N LEU A 13 -7.80 13.76 21.55
CA LEU A 13 -8.78 12.67 21.60
C LEU A 13 -10.00 12.99 22.49
N LEU A 14 -9.85 13.87 23.48
CA LEU A 14 -10.94 14.27 24.38
C LEU A 14 -11.79 15.40 23.80
N LEU A 15 -11.26 16.23 22.89
CA LEU A 15 -11.95 17.40 22.33
C LEU A 15 -13.30 17.09 21.67
N PRO A 16 -13.51 15.97 20.94
CA PRO A 16 -14.82 15.66 20.37
C PRO A 16 -15.92 15.48 21.42
N ARG A 17 -15.57 14.94 22.60
CA ARG A 17 -16.52 14.80 23.72
C ARG A 17 -16.77 16.15 24.38
N VAL A 18 -15.72 16.92 24.65
CA VAL A 18 -15.82 18.26 25.28
C VAL A 18 -16.56 19.26 24.40
N ALA A 19 -16.43 19.15 23.07
CA ALA A 19 -17.14 20.00 22.13
C ALA A 19 -18.67 19.83 22.19
N ARG A 20 -19.18 18.68 22.67
CA ARG A 20 -20.63 18.46 22.80
C ARG A 20 -21.28 19.41 23.82
N SER A 21 -20.55 19.80 24.86
CA SER A 21 -21.06 20.71 25.90
C SER A 21 -20.61 22.17 25.71
N THR A 22 -19.48 22.39 25.02
CA THR A 22 -18.85 23.72 24.92
C THR A 22 -18.96 24.37 23.54
N GLY A 23 -19.39 23.62 22.51
CA GLY A 23 -19.49 24.11 21.13
C GLY A 23 -18.16 24.69 20.63
N PRO A 24 -18.15 25.85 19.94
CA PRO A 24 -16.93 26.52 19.47
C PRO A 24 -15.92 26.90 20.57
N ARG A 25 -16.35 27.00 21.84
CA ARG A 25 -15.41 27.33 22.94
C ARG A 25 -14.42 26.21 23.24
N VAL A 26 -14.62 25.01 22.69
CA VAL A 26 -13.64 23.91 22.76
C VAL A 26 -12.26 24.32 22.26
N PHE A 27 -12.16 25.27 21.31
CA PHE A 27 -10.86 25.75 20.85
C PHE A 27 -10.09 26.52 21.93
N LEU A 28 -10.76 27.20 22.87
CA LEU A 28 -10.09 27.85 24.01
C LEU A 28 -9.50 26.80 24.96
N ILE A 29 -10.20 25.69 25.17
CA ILE A 29 -9.70 24.55 25.95
C ILE A 29 -8.51 23.91 25.23
N ALA A 30 -8.61 23.70 23.92
CA ALA A 30 -7.51 23.20 23.10
C ALA A 30 -6.27 24.12 23.13
N ALA A 31 -6.47 25.45 23.26
CA ALA A 31 -5.39 26.44 23.33
C ALA A 31 -4.48 26.27 24.56
N ILE A 32 -4.97 25.63 25.63
CA ILE A 32 -4.23 25.43 26.88
C ILE A 32 -2.95 24.63 26.63
N VAL A 33 -3.01 23.56 25.82
CA VAL A 33 -1.85 22.68 25.63
C VAL A 33 -0.70 23.38 24.86
N PRO A 34 -0.95 24.06 23.73
CA PRO A 34 0.08 24.90 23.09
C PRO A 34 0.52 26.08 23.97
N ALA A 35 -0.37 26.64 24.80
CA ALA A 35 0.02 27.73 25.72
C ALA A 35 1.00 27.23 26.79
N LEU A 36 0.72 26.09 27.42
CA LEU A 36 1.63 25.44 28.37
C LEU A 36 2.97 25.10 27.73
N THR A 37 2.96 24.66 26.47
CA THR A 37 4.20 24.39 25.72
C THR A 37 5.02 25.66 25.49
N THR A 38 4.35 26.78 25.20
CA THR A 38 5.00 28.09 25.05
C THR A 38 5.57 28.57 26.39
N VAL A 39 4.82 28.44 27.48
CA VAL A 39 5.30 28.77 28.83
C VAL A 39 6.50 27.91 29.22
N TRP A 40 6.46 26.61 28.93
CA TRP A 40 7.58 25.71 29.16
C TRP A 40 8.83 26.13 28.38
N ALA A 41 8.67 26.54 27.11
CA ALA A 41 9.76 27.02 26.28
C ALA A 41 10.36 28.33 26.80
N VAL A 42 9.52 29.28 27.25
CA VAL A 42 9.96 30.52 27.88
C VAL A 42 10.72 30.25 29.18
N TRP A 43 10.23 29.31 30.01
CA TRP A 43 10.88 28.93 31.26
C TRP A 43 12.29 28.37 31.05
N HIS A 44 12.50 27.54 30.02
CA HIS A 44 13.80 26.94 29.71
C HIS A 44 14.68 27.81 28.81
N ALA A 45 14.15 28.92 28.28
CA ALA A 45 14.87 29.77 27.33
C ALA A 45 16.23 30.27 27.86
N PRO A 46 16.40 30.73 29.12
CA PRO A 46 17.69 31.24 29.58
C PRO A 46 18.84 30.23 29.46
N GLY A 47 18.60 28.96 29.83
CA GLY A 47 19.61 27.90 29.69
C GLY A 47 19.90 27.56 28.23
N ILE A 48 18.85 27.39 27.42
CA ILE A 48 19.00 27.07 26.00
C ILE A 48 19.73 28.18 25.23
N LEU A 49 19.44 29.45 25.53
CA LEU A 49 20.13 30.61 24.95
C LEU A 49 21.60 30.69 25.40
N ALA A 50 21.92 30.22 26.61
CA ALA A 50 23.29 30.07 27.09
C ALA A 50 24.03 28.86 26.46
N GLY A 51 23.37 28.10 25.59
CA GLY A 51 23.98 26.99 24.85
C GLY A 51 23.80 25.62 25.50
N THR A 52 22.93 25.47 26.48
CA THR A 52 22.59 24.15 27.07
C THR A 52 21.28 23.62 26.49
N PRO A 53 21.32 22.77 25.42
CA PRO A 53 20.10 22.21 24.85
C PRO A 53 19.44 21.25 25.83
N VAL A 54 18.10 21.20 25.81
CA VAL A 54 17.35 20.20 26.59
C VAL A 54 17.22 18.94 25.75
N LEU A 55 17.69 17.81 26.27
CA LEU A 55 17.67 16.51 25.62
C LEU A 55 16.77 15.54 26.39
N GLU A 56 15.98 14.74 25.68
CA GLU A 56 15.18 13.67 26.27
C GLU A 56 15.11 12.51 25.28
N THR A 57 15.34 11.30 25.76
CA THR A 57 15.35 10.10 24.93
C THR A 57 14.38 9.08 25.49
N PHE A 58 13.51 8.55 24.63
CA PHE A 58 12.68 7.39 24.92
C PHE A 58 13.01 6.27 23.94
N GLN A 59 13.44 5.14 24.48
CA GLN A 59 13.78 3.96 23.69
C GLN A 59 12.50 3.29 23.19
N TRP A 60 12.32 3.27 21.87
CA TRP A 60 11.10 2.69 21.26
C TRP A 60 11.40 1.39 20.53
N ALA A 61 12.30 1.41 19.54
CA ALA A 61 12.80 0.23 18.86
C ALA A 61 14.32 0.34 18.62
N PRO A 62 15.14 0.10 19.67
CA PRO A 62 16.59 0.26 19.60
C PRO A 62 17.26 -0.61 18.54
N ALA A 63 16.73 -1.81 18.28
CA ALA A 63 17.25 -2.72 17.26
C ALA A 63 17.22 -2.14 15.83
N LEU A 64 16.35 -1.15 15.58
CA LEU A 64 16.25 -0.44 14.31
C LEU A 64 16.96 0.93 14.34
N GLY A 65 17.59 1.29 15.47
CA GLY A 65 18.05 2.66 15.73
C GLY A 65 16.90 3.67 15.82
N PHE A 66 15.68 3.19 16.10
CA PHE A 66 14.47 4.01 16.14
C PHE A 66 14.10 4.36 17.59
N ASP A 67 14.78 5.38 18.12
CA ASP A 67 14.44 5.99 19.40
C ASP A 67 13.76 7.34 19.22
N ILE A 68 12.85 7.67 20.13
CA ILE A 68 12.24 9.01 20.19
C ILE A 68 13.21 9.91 20.95
N GLN A 69 14.22 10.41 20.23
CA GLN A 69 15.18 11.39 20.74
C GLN A 69 14.70 12.80 20.42
N LEU A 70 14.54 13.60 21.47
CA LEU A 70 14.04 14.97 21.40
C LEU A 70 15.12 15.93 21.87
N ARG A 71 15.33 17.00 21.10
CA ARG A 71 16.30 18.05 21.35
C ARG A 71 15.65 19.42 21.20
N VAL A 72 15.76 20.26 22.23
CA VAL A 72 15.43 21.69 22.15
C VAL A 72 16.70 22.51 22.26
N ASP A 73 17.12 23.07 21.13
CA ASP A 73 18.11 24.13 21.06
C ASP A 73 17.46 25.48 20.72
N ALA A 74 18.28 26.53 20.59
CA ALA A 74 17.76 27.87 20.37
C ALA A 74 16.99 28.03 19.04
N PHE A 75 17.31 27.23 18.01
CA PHE A 75 16.53 27.23 16.77
C PHE A 75 15.18 26.54 16.95
N ALA A 76 15.14 25.42 17.69
CA ALA A 76 13.90 24.76 18.07
C ALA A 76 13.00 25.68 18.91
N LEU A 77 13.56 26.55 19.77
CA LEU A 77 12.77 27.56 20.50
C LEU A 77 12.03 28.53 19.56
N LEU A 78 12.68 29.00 18.49
CA LEU A 78 12.01 29.83 17.47
C LEU A 78 10.85 29.07 16.84
N MET A 79 11.05 27.78 16.54
CA MET A 79 10.00 26.93 16.00
C MET A 79 8.88 26.66 16.98
N ILE A 80 9.14 26.48 18.28
CA ILE A 80 8.10 26.35 19.31
C ILE A 80 7.29 27.64 19.44
N ALA A 81 7.93 28.81 19.38
CA ALA A 81 7.22 30.09 19.38
C ALA A 81 6.25 30.21 18.18
N LEU A 82 6.64 29.68 17.02
CA LEU A 82 5.78 29.61 15.84
C LEU A 82 4.68 28.55 15.99
N VAL A 83 5.04 27.30 16.26
CA VAL A 83 4.10 26.16 16.32
C VAL A 83 3.13 26.33 17.49
N SER A 84 3.62 26.55 18.69
CA SER A 84 2.81 26.61 19.90
C SER A 84 2.33 28.02 20.22
N GLY A 85 3.19 29.03 20.11
CA GLY A 85 2.83 30.42 20.43
C GLY A 85 1.78 31.01 19.47
N ILE A 86 2.06 31.00 18.17
CA ILE A 86 1.05 31.40 17.16
C ILE A 86 -0.12 30.39 17.16
N GLY A 87 0.15 29.11 17.42
CA GLY A 87 -0.89 28.08 17.58
C GLY A 87 -1.95 28.47 18.61
N THR A 88 -1.55 28.86 19.83
CA THR A 88 -2.45 29.35 20.89
C THR A 88 -3.33 30.50 20.39
N LEU A 89 -2.75 31.47 19.68
CA LEU A 89 -3.50 32.60 19.12
C LEU A 89 -4.51 32.16 18.05
N ILE A 90 -4.16 31.17 17.23
CA ILE A 90 -5.07 30.59 16.23
C ILE A 90 -6.20 29.81 16.90
N PHE A 91 -5.93 29.08 17.97
CA PHE A 91 -6.99 28.43 18.76
C PHE A 91 -7.95 29.45 19.37
N CYS A 92 -7.42 30.53 19.96
CA CYS A 92 -8.23 31.64 20.46
C CYS A 92 -9.08 32.30 19.35
N TYR A 93 -8.49 32.54 18.18
CA TYR A 93 -9.19 33.05 17.00
C TYR A 93 -10.30 32.10 16.52
N SER A 94 -10.03 30.79 16.52
CA SER A 94 -10.96 29.75 16.04
C SER A 94 -12.25 29.71 16.85
N ALA A 95 -12.18 29.98 18.16
CA ALA A 95 -13.35 30.02 19.03
C ALA A 95 -14.40 31.07 18.64
N TYR A 96 -13.98 32.14 17.94
CA TYR A 96 -14.86 33.20 17.45
C TYR A 96 -15.11 33.14 15.93
N TYR A 97 -14.33 32.34 15.20
CA TYR A 97 -14.51 32.11 13.77
C TYR A 97 -15.60 31.10 13.45
N PHE A 98 -15.66 30.00 14.22
CA PHE A 98 -16.64 28.93 13.98
C PHE A 98 -17.96 29.20 14.72
N SER A 99 -19.08 29.03 14.01
CA SER A 99 -20.43 28.96 14.57
C SER A 99 -20.75 27.52 15.00
N ASP A 100 -21.65 27.32 15.96
CA ASP A 100 -22.04 25.98 16.44
C ASP A 100 -22.60 25.09 15.30
N LYS A 101 -21.81 24.11 14.87
CA LYS A 101 -22.07 23.23 13.71
C LYS A 101 -21.58 21.82 14.01
N PRO A 102 -22.18 20.79 13.39
CA PRO A 102 -21.69 19.42 13.50
C PRO A 102 -20.22 19.31 13.04
N GLY A 103 -19.39 18.63 13.82
CA GLY A 103 -18.00 18.34 13.45
C GLY A 103 -16.92 19.28 14.01
N ILE A 104 -17.27 20.32 14.77
CA ILE A 104 -16.28 21.22 15.40
C ILE A 104 -15.31 20.48 16.33
N GLY A 105 -15.80 19.52 17.12
CA GLY A 105 -14.94 18.71 17.97
C GLY A 105 -13.91 17.89 17.20
N ARG A 106 -14.29 17.34 16.03
CA ARG A 106 -13.38 16.65 15.10
C ARG A 106 -12.34 17.63 14.56
N LEU A 107 -12.75 18.84 14.17
CA LEU A 107 -11.83 19.87 13.67
C LEU A 107 -10.81 20.28 14.74
N ALA A 108 -11.27 20.52 15.97
CA ALA A 108 -10.40 20.88 17.09
C ALA A 108 -9.42 19.76 17.44
N MET A 109 -9.89 18.50 17.46
CA MET A 109 -9.05 17.30 17.60
C MET A 109 -7.95 17.26 16.53
N LEU A 110 -8.31 17.37 15.25
CA LEU A 110 -7.35 17.30 14.15
C LEU A 110 -6.34 18.45 14.19
N LEU A 111 -6.79 19.65 14.55
CA LEU A 111 -5.92 20.84 14.64
C LEU A 111 -4.92 20.71 15.80
N LEU A 112 -5.34 20.16 16.94
CA LEU A 112 -4.46 19.94 18.09
C LEU A 112 -3.52 18.74 17.88
N ALA A 113 -3.99 17.67 17.24
CA ALA A 113 -3.13 16.56 16.82
C ALA A 113 -2.07 17.02 15.81
N PHE A 114 -2.45 17.88 14.87
CA PHE A 114 -1.50 18.52 13.94
C PHE A 114 -0.48 19.40 14.68
N ALA A 115 -0.90 20.17 15.70
CA ALA A 115 0.01 20.94 16.55
C ALA A 115 1.03 20.03 17.26
N GLY A 116 0.57 18.91 17.84
CA GLY A 116 1.44 17.92 18.48
C GLY A 116 2.40 17.25 17.51
N ALA A 117 1.95 16.90 16.30
CA ALA A 117 2.79 16.33 15.26
C ALA A 117 3.86 17.32 14.78
N MET A 118 3.50 18.59 14.58
CA MET A 118 4.47 19.64 14.24
C MET A 118 5.46 19.93 15.36
N LEU A 119 5.01 19.88 16.62
CA LEU A 119 5.92 19.98 17.76
C LEU A 119 6.91 18.81 17.75
N GLY A 120 6.43 17.57 17.62
CA GLY A 120 7.30 16.40 17.54
C GLY A 120 8.33 16.50 16.42
N LEU A 121 7.93 16.99 15.24
CA LEU A 121 8.81 17.19 14.09
C LEU A 121 9.96 18.16 14.38
N VAL A 122 9.68 19.29 15.04
CA VAL A 122 10.71 20.30 15.32
C VAL A 122 11.59 19.94 16.50
N LEU A 123 11.14 19.01 17.34
CA LEU A 123 11.90 18.49 18.47
C LEU A 123 12.72 17.24 18.12
N ALA A 124 12.37 16.52 17.06
CA ALA A 124 13.02 15.25 16.72
C ALA A 124 14.50 15.45 16.35
N ASP A 125 15.38 14.79 17.09
CA ASP A 125 16.81 14.66 16.76
C ASP A 125 17.14 13.31 16.14
N ASN A 126 16.19 12.37 16.07
CA ASN A 126 16.34 11.11 15.33
C ASN A 126 15.61 11.20 13.98
N LEU A 127 16.25 10.81 12.87
CA LEU A 127 15.70 10.91 11.51
C LEU A 127 14.41 10.09 11.32
N LEU A 128 14.31 8.91 11.94
CA LEU A 128 13.11 8.06 11.85
C LEU A 128 11.96 8.65 12.67
N ALA A 129 12.25 9.23 13.84
CA ALA A 129 11.27 9.97 14.62
C ALA A 129 10.80 11.25 13.89
N LEU A 130 11.72 11.95 13.23
CA LEU A 130 11.41 13.11 12.39
C LEU A 130 10.46 12.68 11.26
N TYR A 131 10.72 11.56 10.58
CA TYR A 131 9.82 11.01 9.56
C TYR A 131 8.43 10.63 10.11
N LEU A 132 8.37 9.98 11.28
CA LEU A 132 7.10 9.65 11.93
C LEU A 132 6.24 10.91 12.11
N PHE A 133 6.82 11.95 12.71
CA PHE A 133 6.11 13.22 12.89
C PHE A 133 5.85 13.94 11.56
N TRP A 134 6.73 13.80 10.58
CA TRP A 134 6.53 14.29 9.22
C TRP A 134 5.27 13.71 8.57
N GLU A 135 5.07 12.40 8.64
CA GLU A 135 3.87 11.77 8.09
C GLU A 135 2.62 12.02 8.94
N LEU A 136 2.74 12.09 10.27
CA LEU A 136 1.63 12.51 11.12
C LEU A 136 1.11 13.91 10.72
N THR A 137 2.00 14.84 10.34
CA THR A 137 1.57 16.15 9.80
C THR A 137 0.93 16.03 8.41
N SER A 138 1.41 15.11 7.54
CA SER A 138 0.77 14.83 6.23
C SER A 138 -0.67 14.36 6.42
N VAL A 139 -0.87 13.33 7.24
CA VAL A 139 -2.18 12.70 7.48
C VAL A 139 -3.15 13.67 8.14
N THR A 140 -2.72 14.36 9.20
CA THR A 140 -3.59 15.33 9.89
C THR A 140 -3.93 16.53 9.00
N SER A 141 -2.98 17.03 8.20
CA SER A 141 -3.26 18.11 7.24
C SER A 141 -4.22 17.69 6.12
N TYR A 142 -4.10 16.46 5.61
CA TYR A 142 -5.05 15.89 4.65
C TYR A 142 -6.49 15.91 5.19
N LEU A 143 -6.68 15.44 6.42
CA LEU A 143 -7.98 15.42 7.09
C LEU A 143 -8.52 16.84 7.38
N LEU A 144 -7.62 17.80 7.67
CA LEU A 144 -7.97 19.20 7.87
C LEU A 144 -8.37 19.92 6.57
N ILE A 145 -7.69 19.61 5.46
CA ILE A 145 -8.01 20.15 4.13
C ILE A 145 -9.34 19.58 3.63
N GLY A 146 -9.54 18.27 3.81
CA GLY A 146 -10.77 17.55 3.46
C GLY A 146 -11.91 17.70 4.48
N PHE A 147 -11.89 18.71 5.36
CA PHE A 147 -12.90 18.84 6.42
C PHE A 147 -14.32 19.00 5.87
N GLU A 148 -14.49 19.78 4.79
CA GLU A 148 -15.74 19.88 4.03
C GLU A 148 -15.79 18.81 2.91
N ASP A 149 -15.74 17.55 3.33
CA ASP A 149 -15.67 16.35 2.49
C ASP A 149 -16.87 16.16 1.52
N ARG A 150 -17.95 16.93 1.66
CA ARG A 150 -19.14 16.82 0.81
C ARG A 150 -18.88 17.23 -0.64
N THR A 151 -17.95 18.15 -0.90
CA THR A 151 -17.65 18.59 -2.27
C THR A 151 -16.54 17.76 -2.90
N ALA A 152 -16.72 17.37 -4.17
CA ALA A 152 -15.70 16.64 -4.92
C ALA A 152 -14.39 17.45 -5.05
N ALA A 153 -14.50 18.77 -5.15
CA ALA A 153 -13.35 19.67 -5.22
C ALA A 153 -12.50 19.66 -3.94
N ALA A 154 -13.11 19.69 -2.74
CA ALA A 154 -12.39 19.61 -1.48
C ALA A 154 -11.68 18.26 -1.30
N ARG A 155 -12.37 17.15 -1.65
CA ARG A 155 -11.76 15.80 -1.62
C ARG A 155 -10.58 15.68 -2.58
N ALA A 156 -10.73 16.16 -3.82
CA ALA A 156 -9.65 16.15 -4.80
C ALA A 156 -8.45 17.02 -4.38
N ALA A 157 -8.71 18.19 -3.78
CA ALA A 157 -7.65 19.05 -3.25
C ALA A 157 -6.90 18.40 -2.08
N ALA A 158 -7.62 17.77 -1.15
CA ALA A 158 -7.02 17.03 -0.05
C ALA A 158 -6.16 15.87 -0.56
N LEU A 159 -6.71 15.01 -1.44
CA LEU A 159 -5.98 13.88 -2.01
C LEU A 159 -4.74 14.32 -2.78
N ARG A 160 -4.83 15.38 -3.59
CA ARG A 160 -3.66 15.93 -4.30
C ARG A 160 -2.57 16.39 -3.33
N ALA A 161 -2.95 17.08 -2.24
CA ALA A 161 -1.99 17.47 -1.22
C ALA A 161 -1.32 16.25 -0.59
N LEU A 162 -2.10 15.24 -0.19
CA LEU A 162 -1.58 14.01 0.40
C LEU A 162 -0.63 13.29 -0.55
N LEU A 163 -1.04 13.02 -1.79
CA LEU A 163 -0.22 12.30 -2.78
C LEU A 163 1.14 12.96 -3.00
N ILE A 164 1.17 14.28 -3.14
CA ILE A 164 2.42 15.02 -3.37
C ILE A 164 3.30 15.02 -2.12
N THR A 165 2.73 15.28 -0.95
CA THR A 165 3.51 15.31 0.30
C THR A 165 3.97 13.93 0.74
N ALA A 166 3.16 12.88 0.53
CA ALA A 166 3.47 11.50 0.87
C ALA A 166 4.47 10.89 -0.12
N ALA A 167 4.38 11.20 -1.41
CA ALA A 167 5.41 10.78 -2.38
C ALA A 167 6.77 11.39 -2.02
N GLY A 168 6.81 12.67 -1.66
CA GLY A 168 8.03 13.31 -1.16
C GLY A 168 8.50 12.76 0.18
N GLY A 169 7.58 12.48 1.11
CA GLY A 169 7.88 11.87 2.40
C GLY A 169 8.46 10.47 2.27
N LEU A 170 7.91 9.62 1.39
CA LEU A 170 8.39 8.27 1.14
C LEU A 170 9.79 8.27 0.50
N ALA A 171 10.03 9.17 -0.46
CA ALA A 171 11.38 9.37 -1.01
C ALA A 171 12.36 9.82 0.10
N MET A 172 11.95 10.77 0.94
CA MET A 172 12.73 11.24 2.09
C MET A 172 13.00 10.13 3.11
N LEU A 173 12.07 9.20 3.34
CA LEU A 173 12.33 8.01 4.18
C LEU A 173 13.47 7.18 3.60
N GLY A 174 13.46 6.92 2.29
CA GLY A 174 14.57 6.26 1.60
C GLY A 174 15.89 7.02 1.80
N GLY A 175 15.86 8.35 1.73
CA GLY A 175 17.01 9.20 2.04
C GLY A 175 17.46 9.11 3.50
N PHE A 176 16.55 9.11 4.48
CA PHE A 176 16.92 8.96 5.90
C PHE A 176 17.50 7.60 6.23
N VAL A 177 16.94 6.52 5.67
CA VAL A 177 17.48 5.16 5.83
C VAL A 177 18.87 5.08 5.23
N LEU A 178 19.05 5.60 4.02
CA LEU A 178 20.35 5.58 3.35
C LEU A 178 21.40 6.41 4.12
N LEU A 179 21.08 7.65 4.48
CA LEU A 179 21.99 8.54 5.20
C LEU A 179 22.34 8.02 6.60
N GLY A 180 21.35 7.50 7.33
CA GLY A 180 21.56 6.95 8.67
C GLY A 180 22.39 5.67 8.63
N HIS A 181 22.17 4.80 7.64
CA HIS A 181 22.96 3.60 7.44
C HIS A 181 24.43 3.92 7.08
N THR A 182 24.66 4.87 6.17
CA THR A 182 26.03 5.30 5.80
C THR A 182 26.75 6.01 6.93
N ALA A 183 26.03 6.78 7.76
CA ALA A 183 26.61 7.48 8.91
C ALA A 183 26.80 6.59 10.15
N GLY A 184 26.18 5.40 10.19
CA GLY A 184 26.22 4.49 11.33
C GLY A 184 25.33 4.91 12.52
N THR A 185 24.52 5.96 12.36
CA THR A 185 23.64 6.52 13.39
C THR A 185 22.43 7.19 12.74
N TYR A 186 21.28 7.18 13.41
CA TYR A 186 20.08 7.90 12.99
C TYR A 186 19.89 9.24 13.71
N VAL A 187 20.84 9.63 14.56
CA VAL A 187 20.81 10.90 15.29
C VAL A 187 21.30 12.03 14.39
N LEU A 188 20.40 12.95 14.05
CA LEU A 188 20.65 14.08 13.15
C LEU A 188 21.83 14.93 13.62
N SER A 189 21.89 15.30 14.90
CA SER A 189 22.99 16.09 15.44
C SER A 189 24.37 15.42 15.27
N GLU A 190 24.45 14.09 15.39
CA GLU A 190 25.67 13.31 15.14
C GLU A 190 26.02 13.26 13.65
N ILE A 191 25.03 13.02 12.78
CA ILE A 191 25.21 13.00 11.31
C ILE A 191 25.77 14.34 10.80
N LEU A 192 25.23 15.45 11.32
CA LEU A 192 25.67 16.80 10.97
C LEU A 192 27.11 17.08 11.42
N ALA A 193 27.57 16.45 12.50
CA ALA A 193 28.96 16.52 12.95
C ALA A 193 29.90 15.68 12.08
N LEU A 194 29.46 14.49 11.64
CA LEU A 194 30.23 13.59 10.78
C LEU A 194 30.40 14.09 9.35
N ARG A 195 29.39 14.80 8.81
CA ARG A 195 29.36 15.36 7.44
C ARG A 195 29.71 14.34 6.35
N PRO A 196 29.00 13.20 6.27
CA PRO A 196 29.30 12.18 5.27
C PRO A 196 29.11 12.73 3.85
N ALA A 197 30.09 12.51 2.97
CA ALA A 197 30.15 13.12 1.64
C ALA A 197 30.23 12.08 0.49
N ASP A 198 30.11 10.79 0.82
CA ASP A 198 30.15 9.70 -0.15
C ASP A 198 28.95 9.75 -1.12
N PRO A 199 29.02 9.05 -2.28
CA PRO A 199 27.96 9.09 -3.28
C PRO A 199 26.58 8.66 -2.75
N ALA A 200 26.52 7.70 -1.82
CA ALA A 200 25.24 7.26 -1.25
C ALA A 200 24.63 8.34 -0.36
N SER A 201 25.44 9.02 0.46
CA SER A 201 25.02 10.21 1.23
C SER A 201 24.53 11.34 0.32
N GLN A 202 25.14 11.56 -0.85
CA GLN A 202 24.67 12.57 -1.82
C GLN A 202 23.31 12.21 -2.42
N VAL A 203 23.09 10.94 -2.79
CA VAL A 203 21.78 10.43 -3.23
C VAL A 203 20.75 10.58 -2.11
N ALA A 204 21.13 10.26 -0.87
CA ALA A 204 20.27 10.42 0.29
C ALA A 204 19.84 11.88 0.48
N LEU A 205 20.76 12.83 0.36
CA LEU A 205 20.46 14.27 0.43
C LEU A 205 19.52 14.73 -0.68
N LEU A 206 19.66 14.23 -1.92
CA LEU A 206 18.73 14.54 -3.01
C LEU A 206 17.30 14.05 -2.70
N LEU A 207 17.17 12.83 -2.16
CA LEU A 207 15.88 12.27 -1.74
C LEU A 207 15.26 13.06 -0.58
N ILE A 208 16.08 13.50 0.38
CA ILE A 208 15.64 14.33 1.50
C ILE A 208 15.19 15.71 1.02
N LEU A 209 15.97 16.35 0.13
CA LEU A 209 15.61 17.64 -0.48
C LEU A 209 14.32 17.54 -1.29
N PHE A 210 14.11 16.44 -2.01
CA PHE A 210 12.86 16.18 -2.72
C PHE A 210 11.67 16.22 -1.76
N GLY A 211 11.73 15.51 -0.63
CA GLY A 211 10.69 15.59 0.41
C GLY A 211 10.55 16.99 1.02
N ALA A 212 11.65 17.68 1.30
CA ALA A 212 11.61 19.04 1.82
C ALA A 212 10.91 20.02 0.86
N PHE A 213 11.17 19.90 -0.45
CA PHE A 213 10.57 20.73 -1.49
C PHE A 213 9.07 20.45 -1.68
N THR A 214 8.62 19.20 -1.59
CA THR A 214 7.18 18.90 -1.70
C THR A 214 6.40 19.51 -0.54
N LYS A 215 6.87 19.35 0.70
CA LYS A 215 6.18 19.84 1.91
C LYS A 215 6.22 21.35 2.08
N SER A 216 7.28 22.00 1.62
CA SER A 216 7.41 23.47 1.63
C SER A 216 6.85 24.14 0.36
N ALA A 217 6.09 23.40 -0.46
CA ALA A 217 5.42 23.90 -1.65
C ALA A 217 6.36 24.66 -2.62
N GLN A 218 7.56 24.12 -2.85
CA GLN A 218 8.52 24.69 -3.81
C GLN A 218 8.15 24.31 -5.24
N VAL A 219 8.67 25.03 -6.23
CA VAL A 219 8.55 24.68 -7.65
C VAL A 219 9.32 23.38 -7.91
N PRO A 220 8.74 22.37 -8.61
CA PRO A 220 7.45 22.38 -9.30
C PRO A 220 6.22 21.95 -8.48
N PHE A 221 6.38 21.52 -7.23
CA PHE A 221 5.33 20.94 -6.36
C PHE A 221 4.36 21.95 -5.72
N HIS A 222 4.58 23.25 -5.85
CA HIS A 222 3.83 24.33 -5.20
C HIS A 222 2.30 24.35 -5.39
N PHE A 223 1.75 23.62 -6.37
CA PHE A 223 0.35 23.73 -6.79
C PHE A 223 -0.66 23.04 -5.86
N TRP A 224 -0.23 22.22 -4.91
CA TRP A 224 -1.14 21.69 -3.88
C TRP A 224 -1.58 22.76 -2.88
N LEU A 225 -0.70 23.74 -2.60
CA LEU A 225 -0.92 24.76 -1.58
C LEU A 225 -2.13 25.66 -1.87
N PRO A 226 -2.34 26.20 -3.10
CA PRO A 226 -3.56 26.94 -3.42
C PRO A 226 -4.82 26.09 -3.29
N GLY A 227 -4.78 24.81 -3.69
CA GLY A 227 -5.91 23.89 -3.54
C GLY A 227 -6.28 23.65 -2.07
N ALA A 228 -5.28 23.64 -1.18
CA ALA A 228 -5.48 23.51 0.27
C ALA A 228 -6.24 24.70 0.90
N MET A 229 -6.43 25.81 0.19
CA MET A 229 -7.25 26.95 0.68
C MET A 229 -8.76 26.64 0.77
N ALA A 230 -9.18 25.47 0.29
CA ALA A 230 -10.50 24.90 0.57
C ALA A 230 -10.73 24.67 2.08
N ALA A 231 -9.68 24.46 2.87
CA ALA A 231 -9.77 24.32 4.32
C ALA A 231 -10.32 25.60 4.97
N PRO A 232 -10.90 25.55 6.18
CA PRO A 232 -11.28 26.76 6.92
C PRO A 232 -10.10 27.72 7.15
N THR A 233 -10.37 29.02 7.23
CA THR A 233 -9.30 30.03 7.34
C THR A 233 -8.40 29.89 8.58
N PRO A 234 -8.88 29.51 9.78
CA PRO A 234 -7.98 29.22 10.90
C PRO A 234 -6.99 28.08 10.63
N VAL A 235 -7.42 27.04 9.91
CA VAL A 235 -6.55 25.93 9.47
C VAL A 235 -5.48 26.46 8.53
N SER A 236 -5.87 27.25 7.53
CA SER A 236 -4.93 27.87 6.59
C SER A 236 -3.94 28.82 7.29
N ALA A 237 -4.41 29.61 8.26
CA ALA A 237 -3.57 30.46 9.08
C ALA A 237 -2.49 29.63 9.78
N TYR A 238 -2.85 28.45 10.30
CA TYR A 238 -1.89 27.61 11.02
C TYR A 238 -0.90 26.92 10.09
N LEU A 239 -1.43 26.14 9.13
CA LEU A 239 -0.64 25.29 8.22
C LEU A 239 0.32 26.12 7.37
N HIS A 240 -0.11 27.29 6.90
CA HIS A 240 0.62 28.07 5.90
C HIS A 240 1.37 29.27 6.48
N SER A 241 1.16 29.60 7.74
CA SER A 241 1.89 30.69 8.38
C SER A 241 2.90 30.21 9.40
N ALA A 242 2.64 29.16 10.19
CA ALA A 242 3.48 28.82 11.32
C ALA A 242 4.13 27.43 11.24
N THR A 243 3.54 26.50 10.47
CA THR A 243 3.79 25.07 10.70
C THR A 243 4.13 24.27 9.44
N MET A 244 3.17 23.60 8.80
CA MET A 244 3.39 22.54 7.79
C MET A 244 4.39 22.96 6.70
N VAL A 245 4.17 24.13 6.13
CA VAL A 245 4.99 24.62 5.01
C VAL A 245 6.40 25.03 5.43
N LYS A 246 6.63 25.24 6.72
CA LYS A 246 7.95 25.50 7.30
C LYS A 246 8.72 24.22 7.64
N ALA A 247 8.08 23.04 7.64
CA ALA A 247 8.77 21.78 7.95
C ALA A 247 9.94 21.50 6.98
N GLY A 248 9.73 21.69 5.68
CA GLY A 248 10.81 21.56 4.69
C GLY A 248 11.90 22.63 4.84
N VAL A 249 11.50 23.87 5.14
CA VAL A 249 12.45 24.97 5.41
C VAL A 249 13.29 24.66 6.66
N TYR A 250 12.66 24.15 7.71
CA TYR A 250 13.32 23.74 8.96
C TYR A 250 14.36 22.66 8.70
N LEU A 251 13.99 21.62 7.94
CA LEU A 251 14.92 20.55 7.59
C LEU A 251 16.10 21.04 6.75
N ILE A 252 15.85 21.91 5.75
CA ILE A 252 16.92 22.54 4.95
C ILE A 252 17.84 23.38 5.85
N ALA A 253 17.27 24.14 6.80
CA ALA A 253 18.04 24.95 7.74
C ALA A 253 18.94 24.10 8.65
N ARG A 254 18.47 22.92 9.07
CA ARG A 254 19.26 21.96 9.86
C ARG A 254 20.40 21.32 9.07
N LEU A 255 20.16 21.02 7.79
CA LEU A 255 21.12 20.32 6.93
C LEU A 255 22.17 21.24 6.29
N ALA A 256 21.81 22.48 5.95
CA ALA A 256 22.68 23.39 5.19
C ALA A 256 24.05 23.64 5.82
N PRO A 257 24.20 23.84 7.15
CA PRO A 257 25.51 24.06 7.77
C PRO A 257 26.52 22.92 7.53
N ALA A 258 26.04 21.68 7.38
CA ALA A 258 26.86 20.51 7.11
C ALA A 258 27.06 20.25 5.60
N PHE A 259 26.04 20.50 4.78
CA PHE A 259 25.99 20.01 3.39
C PHE A 259 25.94 21.10 2.31
N ALA A 260 25.97 22.39 2.65
CA ALA A 260 25.89 23.47 1.66
C ALA A 260 27.08 23.53 0.69
N GLU A 261 28.22 22.96 1.06
CA GLU A 261 29.41 22.87 0.20
C GLU A 261 29.35 21.68 -0.77
N VAL A 262 28.36 20.79 -0.65
CA VAL A 262 28.15 19.70 -1.62
C VAL A 262 27.83 20.32 -2.99
N PRO A 263 28.49 19.92 -4.09
CA PRO A 263 28.45 20.66 -5.36
C PRO A 263 27.06 20.97 -5.91
N PHE A 264 26.10 20.05 -5.77
CA PHE A 264 24.74 20.24 -6.27
C PHE A 264 23.85 21.09 -5.33
N TRP A 265 24.20 21.22 -4.05
CA TRP A 265 23.30 21.76 -3.02
C TRP A 265 22.90 23.21 -3.30
N ARG A 266 23.87 24.13 -3.34
CA ARG A 266 23.59 25.56 -3.54
C ARG A 266 22.88 25.84 -4.87
N PRO A 267 23.33 25.34 -6.04
CA PRO A 267 22.62 25.57 -7.30
C PRO A 267 21.18 25.06 -7.27
N LEU A 268 20.95 23.88 -6.71
CA LEU A 268 19.62 23.27 -6.62
C LEU A 268 18.71 24.04 -5.65
N VAL A 269 19.14 24.22 -4.41
CA VAL A 269 18.32 24.81 -3.35
C VAL A 269 18.06 26.29 -3.60
N ILE A 270 19.07 27.07 -4.00
CA ILE A 270 18.90 28.49 -4.34
C ILE A 270 18.07 28.64 -5.62
N GLY A 271 18.32 27.83 -6.65
CA GLY A 271 17.56 27.87 -7.91
C GLY A 271 16.07 27.55 -7.70
N VAL A 272 15.77 26.51 -6.92
CA VAL A 272 14.40 26.16 -6.53
C VAL A 272 13.76 27.26 -5.68
N GLY A 273 14.49 27.82 -4.71
CA GLY A 273 14.00 28.91 -3.86
C GLY A 273 13.67 30.19 -4.64
N LEU A 274 14.57 30.65 -5.51
CA LEU A 274 14.36 31.85 -6.35
C LEU A 274 13.22 31.68 -7.35
N SER A 275 13.17 30.53 -8.04
CA SER A 275 12.06 30.24 -8.97
C SER A 275 10.72 30.19 -8.24
N THR A 276 10.68 29.58 -7.05
CA THR A 276 9.50 29.57 -6.18
C THR A 276 9.09 30.97 -5.73
N MET A 277 10.06 31.80 -5.34
CA MET A 277 9.86 33.18 -4.92
C MET A 277 9.14 33.99 -6.01
N ILE A 278 9.64 33.89 -7.25
CA ILE A 278 9.12 34.62 -8.41
C ILE A 278 7.76 34.07 -8.85
N VAL A 279 7.63 32.74 -9.02
CA VAL A 279 6.37 32.11 -9.46
C VAL A 279 5.25 32.38 -8.45
N GLY A 280 5.53 32.30 -7.15
CA GLY A 280 4.59 32.65 -6.09
C GLY A 280 4.14 34.11 -6.17
N GLY A 281 5.10 35.05 -6.26
CA GLY A 281 4.79 36.48 -6.33
C GLY A 281 4.00 36.86 -7.59
N TRP A 282 4.38 36.30 -8.75
CA TRP A 282 3.70 36.52 -10.01
C TRP A 282 2.25 36.00 -9.98
N ARG A 283 2.03 34.80 -9.44
CA ARG A 283 0.68 34.22 -9.31
C ARG A 283 -0.17 34.93 -8.27
N ALA A 284 0.41 35.45 -7.20
CA ALA A 284 -0.34 36.23 -6.21
C ALA A 284 -0.99 37.47 -6.84
N MET A 285 -0.30 38.14 -7.76
CA MET A 285 -0.81 39.33 -8.47
C MET A 285 -2.04 39.05 -9.35
N SER A 286 -2.23 37.82 -9.83
CA SER A 286 -3.36 37.47 -10.69
C SER A 286 -4.59 36.99 -9.91
N GLN A 287 -4.47 36.75 -8.60
CA GLN A 287 -5.59 36.21 -7.82
C GLN A 287 -6.67 37.26 -7.55
N ARG A 288 -7.93 36.78 -7.51
CA ARG A 288 -9.12 37.54 -7.13
C ARG A 288 -9.59 37.23 -5.70
N ASP A 289 -9.39 35.98 -5.27
CA ASP A 289 -9.66 35.58 -3.89
C ASP A 289 -8.51 36.02 -2.97
N ALA A 290 -8.84 36.75 -1.90
CA ALA A 290 -7.86 37.30 -0.96
C ALA A 290 -7.04 36.20 -0.24
N LYS A 291 -7.65 35.05 0.03
CA LYS A 291 -7.00 33.91 0.68
C LYS A 291 -6.03 33.20 -0.28
N LEU A 292 -6.43 33.00 -1.53
CA LEU A 292 -5.55 32.46 -2.58
C LEU A 292 -4.39 33.40 -2.90
N LEU A 293 -4.62 34.72 -2.89
CA LEU A 293 -3.55 35.71 -3.01
C LEU A 293 -2.51 35.49 -1.90
N LEU A 294 -2.97 35.35 -0.65
CA LEU A 294 -2.07 35.07 0.47
C LEU A 294 -1.38 33.71 0.34
N ALA A 295 -2.03 32.67 -0.16
CA ALA A 295 -1.41 31.36 -0.38
C ALA A 295 -0.20 31.44 -1.33
N HIS A 296 -0.37 32.08 -2.49
CA HIS A 296 0.73 32.29 -3.42
C HIS A 296 1.81 33.23 -2.86
N GLY A 297 1.43 34.23 -2.07
CA GLY A 297 2.38 35.03 -1.33
C GLY A 297 3.17 34.22 -0.30
N THR A 298 2.57 33.21 0.33
CA THR A 298 3.28 32.27 1.22
C THR A 298 4.29 31.44 0.44
N THR A 299 3.92 30.88 -0.72
CA THR A 299 4.89 30.22 -1.62
C THR A 299 6.08 31.13 -1.90
N SER A 300 5.84 32.41 -2.19
CA SER A 300 6.90 33.38 -2.46
C SER A 300 7.86 33.55 -1.27
N GLN A 301 7.33 33.72 -0.06
CA GLN A 301 8.13 33.89 1.17
C GLN A 301 8.88 32.61 1.57
N LEU A 302 8.32 31.43 1.31
CA LEU A 302 9.02 30.16 1.53
C LEU A 302 10.20 30.00 0.56
N GLY A 303 10.05 30.44 -0.70
CA GLY A 303 11.15 30.51 -1.64
C GLY A 303 12.31 31.37 -1.12
N LEU A 304 12.00 32.55 -0.56
CA LEU A 304 13.00 33.41 0.09
C LEU A 304 13.68 32.71 1.28
N LEU A 305 12.91 32.03 2.14
CA LEU A 305 13.47 31.29 3.27
C LEU A 305 14.38 30.14 2.83
N VAL A 306 14.00 29.41 1.78
CA VAL A 306 14.81 28.33 1.19
C VAL A 306 16.12 28.88 0.63
N VAL A 307 16.12 30.06 -0.02
CA VAL A 307 17.36 30.72 -0.46
C VAL A 307 18.26 31.06 0.73
N LEU A 308 17.70 31.68 1.78
CA LEU A 308 18.50 32.16 2.91
C LEU A 308 19.12 31.03 3.72
N PHE A 309 18.32 30.04 4.12
CA PHE A 309 18.84 28.88 4.85
C PHE A 309 19.65 27.95 3.96
N GLY A 310 19.23 27.75 2.70
CA GLY A 310 19.88 26.84 1.76
C GLY A 310 21.25 27.32 1.27
N ALA A 311 21.52 28.63 1.33
CA ALA A 311 22.83 29.16 0.96
C ALA A 311 23.96 28.67 1.89
N GLY A 312 23.64 28.36 3.15
CA GLY A 312 24.59 27.87 4.15
C GLY A 312 25.65 28.90 4.58
N TYR A 313 25.37 30.19 4.37
CA TYR A 313 26.23 31.27 4.87
C TYR A 313 25.74 31.76 6.23
N GLU A 314 26.67 32.01 7.14
CA GLU A 314 26.41 32.44 8.52
C GLU A 314 25.43 33.63 8.63
N LYS A 315 25.71 34.74 7.93
CA LYS A 315 24.84 35.92 7.93
C LYS A 315 23.47 35.64 7.28
N ALA A 316 23.42 34.73 6.30
CA ALA A 316 22.18 34.36 5.62
C ALA A 316 21.29 33.50 6.52
N THR A 317 21.87 32.63 7.34
CA THR A 317 21.16 31.86 8.38
C THR A 317 20.51 32.79 9.41
N LEU A 318 21.22 33.83 9.86
CA LEU A 318 20.68 34.85 10.76
C LEU A 318 19.51 35.62 10.13
N ALA A 319 19.69 36.10 8.90
CA ALA A 319 18.62 36.76 8.16
C ALA A 319 17.42 35.81 7.94
N GLY A 320 17.68 34.54 7.62
CA GLY A 320 16.68 33.48 7.48
C GLY A 320 15.86 33.29 8.77
N ALA A 321 16.50 33.21 9.92
CA ALA A 321 15.83 33.12 11.23
C ALA A 321 14.95 34.35 11.51
N THR A 322 15.42 35.55 11.16
CA THR A 322 14.64 36.79 11.30
C THR A 322 13.41 36.80 10.37
N VAL A 323 13.59 36.41 9.09
CA VAL A 323 12.51 36.29 8.11
C VAL A 323 11.51 35.22 8.54
N LEU A 324 11.97 34.12 9.13
CA LEU A 324 11.13 33.00 9.58
C LEU A 324 10.10 33.46 10.62
N LEU A 325 10.55 34.23 11.62
CA LEU A 325 9.71 34.81 12.67
C LEU A 325 8.78 35.89 12.12
N ALA A 326 9.33 36.84 11.36
CA ALA A 326 8.54 37.91 10.75
C ALA A 326 7.40 37.32 9.90
N HIS A 327 7.74 36.38 9.01
CA HIS A 327 6.79 35.67 8.15
C HIS A 327 5.72 34.94 8.95
N GLY A 328 6.10 34.23 10.02
CA GLY A 328 5.15 33.60 10.91
C GLY A 328 4.10 34.57 11.45
N ALA A 329 4.54 35.68 12.03
CA ALA A 329 3.68 36.66 12.66
C ALA A 329 2.79 37.39 11.64
N PHE A 330 3.36 37.98 10.58
CA PHE A 330 2.57 38.76 9.64
C PHE A 330 1.62 37.89 8.81
N LYS A 331 1.98 36.65 8.43
CA LYS A 331 1.05 35.80 7.65
C LYS A 331 -0.11 35.31 8.49
N ALA A 332 0.14 34.87 9.72
CA ALA A 332 -0.92 34.43 10.60
C ALA A 332 -1.92 35.57 10.85
N ALA A 333 -1.43 36.79 11.11
CA ALA A 333 -2.27 37.98 11.21
C ALA A 333 -3.08 38.23 9.93
N LEU A 334 -2.47 38.15 8.75
CA LEU A 334 -3.17 38.38 7.47
C LEU A 334 -4.22 37.32 7.14
N PHE A 335 -3.98 36.05 7.42
CA PHE A 335 -5.00 35.02 7.23
C PHE A 335 -6.18 35.22 8.20
N MET A 336 -5.92 35.58 9.46
CA MET A 336 -6.99 35.92 10.40
C MET A 336 -7.77 37.17 9.93
N VAL A 337 -7.09 38.20 9.43
CA VAL A 337 -7.73 39.38 8.81
C VAL A 337 -8.65 38.98 7.67
N VAL A 338 -8.18 38.13 6.73
CA VAL A 338 -9.03 37.64 5.63
C VAL A 338 -10.23 36.87 6.17
N GLY A 339 -10.05 36.03 7.19
CA GLY A 339 -11.15 35.29 7.80
C GLY A 339 -12.17 36.19 8.50
N ILE A 340 -11.74 37.29 9.13
CA ILE A 340 -12.64 38.29 9.70
C ILE A 340 -13.45 38.98 8.60
N VAL A 341 -12.79 39.38 7.51
CA VAL A 341 -13.45 40.01 6.36
C VAL A 341 -14.46 39.05 5.74
N ASP A 342 -14.07 37.82 5.46
CA ASP A 342 -14.95 36.77 4.90
C ASP A 342 -16.17 36.54 5.79
N HIS A 343 -15.97 36.42 7.10
CA HIS A 343 -17.04 36.20 8.07
C HIS A 343 -17.98 37.42 8.24
N LYS A 344 -17.49 38.65 8.06
CA LYS A 344 -18.26 39.87 8.35
C LYS A 344 -18.86 40.54 7.12
N ALA A 345 -18.24 40.37 5.95
CA ALA A 345 -18.70 40.87 4.66
C ALA A 345 -19.37 39.78 3.81
N GLY A 346 -19.22 38.50 4.15
CA GLY A 346 -19.82 37.36 3.43
C GLY A 346 -19.13 37.01 2.11
N THR A 347 -18.01 37.67 1.80
CA THR A 347 -17.16 37.35 0.65
C THR A 347 -15.72 37.77 0.94
N ARG A 348 -14.80 37.10 0.28
CA ARG A 348 -13.36 37.40 0.26
C ARG A 348 -12.83 37.69 -1.16
N ASP A 349 -13.73 37.88 -2.11
CA ASP A 349 -13.40 38.27 -3.48
C ASP A 349 -13.05 39.76 -3.53
N ILE A 350 -11.79 40.07 -3.83
CA ILE A 350 -11.30 41.45 -3.91
C ILE A 350 -11.89 42.22 -5.09
N THR A 351 -12.60 41.59 -6.02
CA THR A 351 -13.30 42.28 -7.11
C THR A 351 -14.70 42.75 -6.70
N ARG A 352 -15.20 42.29 -5.55
CA ARG A 352 -16.52 42.67 -5.02
C ARG A 352 -16.45 43.57 -3.80
N LEU A 353 -15.38 43.49 -3.01
CA LEU A 353 -15.21 44.32 -1.82
C LEU A 353 -14.87 45.78 -2.16
N SER A 354 -15.56 46.75 -1.54
CA SER A 354 -15.25 48.17 -1.65
C SER A 354 -15.49 48.90 -0.32
N GLY A 355 -14.58 49.80 0.07
CA GLY A 355 -14.76 50.66 1.25
C GLY A 355 -14.74 49.97 2.62
N MET A 356 -14.22 48.74 2.72
CA MET A 356 -14.23 47.96 3.98
C MET A 356 -13.43 48.60 5.12
N HIS A 357 -12.56 49.57 4.86
CA HIS A 357 -11.83 50.30 5.91
C HIS A 357 -12.78 51.02 6.90
N ARG A 358 -14.00 51.41 6.47
CA ARG A 358 -14.98 52.10 7.32
C ARG A 358 -15.69 51.17 8.31
N PRO A 359 -16.32 50.05 7.89
CA PRO A 359 -16.97 49.13 8.82
C PRO A 359 -15.97 48.29 9.64
N LEU A 360 -14.76 48.05 9.13
CA LEU A 360 -13.75 47.18 9.74
C LEU A 360 -12.46 47.92 10.15
N ARG A 361 -12.58 49.12 10.74
CA ARG A 361 -11.42 50.00 11.08
C ARG A 361 -10.30 49.30 11.84
N THR A 362 -10.62 48.53 12.88
CA THR A 362 -9.61 47.82 13.69
C THR A 362 -8.90 46.76 12.86
N THR A 363 -9.66 45.94 12.13
CA THR A 363 -9.12 44.94 11.20
C THR A 363 -8.27 45.58 10.10
N PHE A 364 -8.65 46.75 9.59
CA PHE A 364 -7.88 47.52 8.62
C PHE A 364 -6.53 47.95 9.18
N LEU A 365 -6.47 48.52 10.39
CA LEU A 365 -5.20 48.92 11.02
C LEU A 365 -4.27 47.72 11.25
N VAL A 366 -4.82 46.60 11.71
CA VAL A 366 -4.08 45.33 11.85
C VAL A 366 -3.55 44.86 10.49
N ALA A 367 -4.37 44.94 9.44
CA ALA A 367 -3.97 44.60 8.09
C ALA A 367 -2.85 45.51 7.57
N VAL A 368 -2.92 46.82 7.80
CA VAL A 368 -1.89 47.78 7.40
C VAL A 368 -0.56 47.44 8.05
N ALA A 369 -0.52 47.21 9.36
CA ALA A 369 0.70 46.84 10.08
C ALA A 369 1.28 45.50 9.58
N ALA A 370 0.44 44.47 9.44
CA ALA A 370 0.89 43.17 8.95
C ALA A 370 1.35 43.20 7.48
N VAL A 371 0.67 43.96 6.62
CA VAL A 371 1.10 44.16 5.23
C VAL A 371 2.37 44.99 5.15
N ALA A 372 2.54 46.04 5.96
CA ALA A 372 3.78 46.81 6.01
C ALA A 372 4.97 45.92 6.39
N SER A 373 4.79 45.01 7.34
CA SER A 373 5.78 43.99 7.68
C SER A 373 6.05 43.03 6.51
N MET A 374 5.01 42.47 5.88
CA MET A 374 5.16 41.59 4.71
C MET A 374 5.83 42.29 3.51
N ALA A 375 5.53 43.55 3.28
CA ALA A 375 6.13 44.37 2.24
C ALA A 375 7.62 44.65 2.53
N GLY A 376 8.00 44.73 3.81
CA GLY A 376 9.33 45.12 4.25
C GLY A 376 9.46 46.63 4.30
N LEU A 377 8.54 47.31 5.00
CA LEU A 377 8.57 48.76 5.19
C LEU A 377 9.09 49.12 6.60
N PRO A 378 9.93 50.16 6.76
CA PRO A 378 10.29 50.69 8.07
C PRO A 378 9.04 51.23 8.82
N PRO A 379 8.93 51.07 10.15
CA PRO A 379 9.85 50.43 11.08
C PRO A 379 9.45 48.97 11.45
N MET A 380 8.99 48.16 10.49
CA MET A 380 8.48 46.80 10.79
C MET A 380 9.60 45.75 10.86
N LEU A 381 9.40 44.67 11.63
CA LEU A 381 10.35 43.55 11.71
C LEU A 381 10.64 42.93 10.34
N GLY A 382 9.66 42.90 9.43
CA GLY A 382 9.87 42.42 8.07
C GLY A 382 10.81 43.30 7.23
N PHE A 383 10.99 44.58 7.55
CA PHE A 383 12.02 45.42 6.94
C PHE A 383 13.41 44.97 7.40
N VAL A 384 13.62 44.88 8.72
CA VAL A 384 14.87 44.39 9.33
C VAL A 384 15.27 43.02 8.76
N ALA A 385 14.29 42.13 8.63
CA ALA A 385 14.49 40.79 8.10
C ALA A 385 14.95 40.78 6.62
N LYS A 386 14.31 41.59 5.76
CA LYS A 386 14.62 41.63 4.32
C LYS A 386 15.87 42.44 4.00
N GLU A 387 16.09 43.55 4.68
CA GLU A 387 17.32 44.33 4.55
C GLU A 387 18.53 43.45 4.95
N GLY A 388 18.44 42.77 6.10
CA GLY A 388 19.46 41.82 6.53
C GLY A 388 19.65 40.65 5.55
N ALA A 389 18.59 40.20 4.87
CA ALA A 389 18.68 39.19 3.82
C ALA A 389 19.47 39.68 2.59
N PHE A 390 19.25 40.92 2.16
CA PHE A 390 20.03 41.52 1.07
C PHE A 390 21.48 41.72 1.49
N GLU A 391 21.73 42.24 2.69
CA GLU A 391 23.08 42.45 3.22
C GLU A 391 23.87 41.14 3.31
N ALA A 392 23.25 40.10 3.86
CA ALA A 392 23.86 38.79 4.04
C ALA A 392 24.32 38.17 2.71
N LEU A 393 23.45 38.18 1.69
CA LEU A 393 23.76 37.58 0.40
C LEU A 393 24.67 38.47 -0.46
N ALA A 394 24.52 39.79 -0.40
CA ALA A 394 25.43 40.70 -1.11
C ALA A 394 26.86 40.56 -0.58
N GLY A 395 27.05 40.43 0.74
CA GLY A 395 28.37 40.26 1.35
C GLY A 395 28.98 38.87 1.12
N ALA A 396 28.17 37.82 1.00
CA ALA A 396 28.65 36.44 0.93
C ALA A 396 28.86 35.90 -0.51
N LEU A 397 28.14 36.42 -1.50
CA LEU A 397 28.20 35.91 -2.87
C LEU A 397 29.37 36.51 -3.66
N GLY A 398 30.16 35.66 -4.32
CA GLY A 398 31.16 36.05 -5.31
C GLY A 398 30.57 36.28 -6.72
N ALA A 399 31.32 36.95 -7.59
CA ALA A 399 31.00 37.03 -9.02
C ALA A 399 31.24 35.66 -9.70
N PRO A 400 30.45 35.23 -10.72
CA PRO A 400 29.43 35.99 -11.48
C PRO A 400 27.99 35.86 -10.96
N TRP A 401 27.71 34.91 -10.07
CA TRP A 401 26.34 34.56 -9.66
C TRP A 401 25.68 35.62 -8.77
N ARG A 402 26.48 36.44 -8.07
CA ARG A 402 25.99 37.53 -7.21
C ARG A 402 24.95 38.42 -7.89
N ALA A 403 25.27 38.94 -9.07
CA ALA A 403 24.39 39.89 -9.78
C ALA A 403 23.05 39.24 -10.14
N LEU A 404 23.07 37.99 -10.63
CA LEU A 404 21.87 37.26 -10.99
C LEU A 404 20.98 36.98 -9.77
N ILE A 405 21.55 36.43 -8.68
CA ILE A 405 20.80 36.06 -7.47
C ILE A 405 20.18 37.31 -6.82
N LEU A 406 20.95 38.40 -6.66
CA LEU A 406 20.43 39.64 -6.08
C LEU A 406 19.34 40.26 -6.95
N THR A 407 19.50 40.25 -8.28
CA THR A 407 18.46 40.77 -9.21
C THR A 407 17.15 39.98 -9.10
N LEU A 408 17.25 38.65 -9.06
CA LEU A 408 16.06 37.79 -8.91
C LEU A 408 15.41 37.96 -7.52
N MET A 409 16.20 38.15 -6.47
CA MET A 409 15.70 38.40 -5.12
C MET A 409 15.03 39.77 -4.99
N VAL A 410 15.60 40.83 -5.59
CA VAL A 410 14.95 42.15 -5.70
C VAL A 410 13.64 42.03 -6.49
N THR A 411 13.63 41.28 -7.60
CA THR A 411 12.43 41.05 -8.41
C THR A 411 11.33 40.35 -7.60
N GLY A 412 11.66 39.28 -6.87
CA GLY A 412 10.73 38.59 -5.99
C GLY A 412 10.21 39.48 -4.84
N SER A 413 11.08 40.31 -4.27
CA SER A 413 10.71 41.27 -3.23
C SER A 413 9.83 42.40 -3.77
N ALA A 414 10.07 42.86 -4.99
CA ALA A 414 9.22 43.82 -5.69
C ALA A 414 7.83 43.25 -5.98
N LEU A 415 7.73 42.00 -6.42
CA LEU A 415 6.45 41.29 -6.55
C LEU A 415 5.73 41.18 -5.20
N THR A 416 6.49 40.91 -4.13
CA THR A 416 5.96 40.89 -2.75
C THR A 416 5.34 42.23 -2.37
N PHE A 417 6.04 43.32 -2.62
CA PHE A 417 5.51 44.65 -2.38
C PHE A 417 4.25 44.92 -3.22
N ALA A 418 4.28 44.58 -4.52
CA ALA A 418 3.17 44.82 -5.43
C ALA A 418 1.89 44.08 -4.99
N TYR A 419 1.99 42.79 -4.62
CA TYR A 419 0.80 42.04 -4.18
C TYR A 419 0.35 42.44 -2.76
N SER A 420 1.26 42.92 -1.91
CA SER A 420 0.95 43.52 -0.60
C SER A 420 0.05 44.74 -0.76
N VAL A 421 0.42 45.69 -1.63
CA VAL A 421 -0.40 46.86 -1.94
C VAL A 421 -1.72 46.44 -2.61
N ARG A 422 -1.67 45.47 -3.53
CA ARG A 422 -2.88 44.90 -4.16
C ARG A 422 -3.85 44.32 -3.12
N PHE A 423 -3.36 43.64 -2.08
CA PHE A 423 -4.20 43.11 -1.01
C PHE A 423 -4.91 44.23 -0.24
N LEU A 424 -4.15 45.22 0.24
CA LEU A 424 -4.73 46.36 0.98
C LEU A 424 -5.75 47.12 0.13
N TRP A 425 -5.40 47.45 -1.11
CA TRP A 425 -6.29 48.13 -2.04
C TRP A 425 -7.51 47.27 -2.39
N GLY A 426 -7.30 45.98 -2.66
CA GLY A 426 -8.33 45.04 -3.06
C GLY A 426 -9.35 44.74 -1.97
N VAL A 427 -8.97 44.74 -0.70
CA VAL A 427 -9.89 44.44 0.41
C VAL A 427 -10.52 45.72 0.98
N PHE A 428 -9.75 46.81 1.13
CA PHE A 428 -10.16 47.93 1.98
C PHE A 428 -10.41 49.26 1.27
N ALA A 429 -9.86 49.49 0.08
CA ALA A 429 -9.98 50.78 -0.60
C ALA A 429 -11.39 51.04 -1.16
N ASP A 430 -11.72 52.33 -1.32
CA ASP A 430 -12.89 52.77 -2.07
C ASP A 430 -12.62 52.59 -3.58
N LYS A 431 -13.43 51.78 -4.27
CA LYS A 431 -13.28 51.48 -5.70
C LYS A 431 -14.36 52.13 -6.54
N LYS A 432 -13.98 52.57 -7.74
CA LYS A 432 -14.92 53.09 -8.75
C LYS A 432 -15.66 51.94 -9.45
N PRO A 433 -16.85 52.18 -10.04
CA PRO A 433 -17.61 51.13 -10.74
C PRO A 433 -16.81 50.36 -11.81
N GLY A 434 -15.92 51.03 -12.55
CA GLY A 434 -15.06 50.38 -13.56
C GLY A 434 -13.89 49.55 -13.00
N GLU A 435 -13.70 49.49 -11.68
CA GLU A 435 -12.65 48.71 -11.01
C GLU A 435 -13.21 47.46 -10.29
N LEU A 436 -14.53 47.31 -10.28
CA LEU A 436 -15.23 46.18 -9.67
C LEU A 436 -15.53 45.11 -10.73
N GLY A 437 -15.75 43.88 -10.26
CA GLY A 437 -16.23 42.80 -11.11
C GLY A 437 -17.65 43.03 -11.63
N PRO A 438 -18.16 42.16 -12.52
CA PRO A 438 -19.54 42.24 -13.01
C PRO A 438 -20.58 41.92 -11.92
N GLU A 439 -20.18 41.30 -10.82
CA GLU A 439 -21.04 40.99 -9.68
C GLU A 439 -21.21 42.18 -8.74
N GLU A 440 -22.32 42.18 -7.98
CA GLU A 440 -22.67 43.24 -7.04
C GLU A 440 -21.57 43.48 -5.98
N ALA A 441 -21.27 44.76 -5.77
CA ALA A 441 -20.25 45.21 -4.84
C ALA A 441 -20.75 45.19 -3.40
N VAL A 442 -19.95 44.63 -2.51
CA VAL A 442 -20.21 44.59 -1.07
C VAL A 442 -19.53 45.79 -0.41
N THR A 443 -20.33 46.68 0.19
CA THR A 443 -19.89 47.93 0.84
C THR A 443 -20.16 47.96 2.34
N THR A 444 -20.93 47.00 2.86
CA THR A 444 -21.30 46.91 4.28
C THR A 444 -20.73 45.65 4.93
N ALA A 445 -20.38 45.73 6.22
CA ALA A 445 -19.93 44.60 7.02
C ALA A 445 -20.28 44.81 8.49
N LYS A 446 -20.55 43.73 9.23
CA LYS A 446 -20.81 43.80 10.68
C LYS A 446 -19.50 44.03 11.43
N ARG A 447 -19.51 44.87 12.48
CA ARG A 447 -18.32 45.07 13.33
C ARG A 447 -17.93 43.76 14.05
N PRO A 448 -16.65 43.35 14.03
CA PRO A 448 -16.19 42.19 14.77
C PRO A 448 -16.05 42.52 16.27
N ALA A 449 -16.30 41.51 17.11
CA ALA A 449 -16.01 41.63 18.54
C ALA A 449 -14.49 41.70 18.77
N TRP A 450 -14.06 42.40 19.82
CA TRP A 450 -12.63 42.55 20.11
C TRP A 450 -11.86 41.22 20.25
N PRO A 451 -12.37 40.19 20.96
CA PRO A 451 -11.69 38.90 21.05
C PRO A 451 -11.46 38.19 19.71
N PHE A 452 -12.24 38.54 18.68
CA PHE A 452 -12.06 37.97 17.34
C PHE A 452 -10.88 38.63 16.59
N VAL A 453 -10.61 39.92 16.86
CA VAL A 453 -9.51 40.68 16.23
C VAL A 453 -8.22 40.60 17.04
N ALA A 454 -8.32 40.46 18.36
CA ALA A 454 -7.19 40.52 19.30
C ALA A 454 -6.01 39.59 18.95
N PRO A 455 -6.20 38.31 18.54
CA PRO A 455 -5.09 37.44 18.16
C PRO A 455 -4.28 37.97 16.97
N ALA A 456 -4.96 38.49 15.94
CA ALA A 456 -4.32 39.08 14.78
C ALA A 456 -3.63 40.41 15.12
N ALA A 457 -4.27 41.22 15.97
CA ALA A 457 -3.71 42.48 16.44
C ALA A 457 -2.41 42.27 17.23
N LEU A 458 -2.37 41.28 18.13
CA LEU A 458 -1.18 40.96 18.91
C LEU A 458 0.00 40.61 18.00
N LEU A 459 -0.22 39.79 16.98
CA LEU A 459 0.84 39.43 16.01
C LEU A 459 1.32 40.64 15.20
N ALA A 460 0.41 41.53 14.78
CA ALA A 460 0.79 42.76 14.10
C ALA A 460 1.60 43.70 15.02
N ILE A 461 1.20 43.83 16.28
CA ILE A 461 1.94 44.59 17.31
C ILE A 461 3.32 43.99 17.52
N VAL A 462 3.44 42.66 17.63
CA VAL A 462 4.73 41.97 17.73
C VAL A 462 5.66 42.33 16.58
N THR A 463 5.16 42.39 15.34
CA THR A 463 5.99 42.81 14.19
C THR A 463 6.41 44.27 14.23
N LEU A 464 5.60 45.15 14.82
CA LEU A 464 5.92 46.57 14.99
C LEU A 464 6.94 46.76 16.13
N VAL A 465 6.67 46.18 17.30
CA VAL A 465 7.52 46.31 18.50
C VAL A 465 8.92 45.80 18.22
N PHE A 466 9.06 44.59 17.65
CA PHE A 466 10.38 44.05 17.30
C PHE A 466 11.01 44.69 16.07
N GLY A 467 10.25 45.45 15.28
CA GLY A 467 10.82 46.29 14.23
C GLY A 467 11.40 47.59 14.77
N VAL A 468 10.72 48.25 15.72
CA VAL A 468 11.17 49.48 16.38
C VAL A 468 12.29 49.20 17.38
N LEU A 469 12.22 48.07 18.10
CA LEU A 469 13.20 47.61 19.08
C LEU A 469 13.77 46.24 18.69
N PRO A 470 14.56 46.10 17.60
CA PRO A 470 15.09 44.80 17.18
C PRO A 470 16.03 44.17 18.21
N GLY A 471 16.66 44.99 19.07
CA GLY A 471 17.48 44.51 20.19
C GLY A 471 16.73 43.56 21.14
N ALA A 472 15.42 43.72 21.31
CA ALA A 472 14.61 42.88 22.19
C ALA A 472 14.46 41.42 21.70
N ILE A 473 14.66 41.18 20.40
CA ILE A 473 14.59 39.83 19.81
C ILE A 473 15.94 39.34 19.26
N SER A 474 16.94 40.23 19.22
CA SER A 474 18.26 39.94 18.65
C SER A 474 18.95 38.77 19.32
N GLU A 475 18.90 38.66 20.65
CA GLU A 475 19.56 37.58 21.38
C GLU A 475 19.00 36.20 20.99
N ILE A 476 17.67 36.08 20.95
CA ILE A 476 16.99 34.82 20.61
C ILE A 476 17.26 34.43 19.14
N VAL A 477 17.23 35.40 18.23
CA VAL A 477 17.49 35.17 16.79
C VAL A 477 18.94 34.76 16.55
N VAL A 478 19.90 35.43 17.20
CA VAL A 478 21.33 35.11 17.08
C VAL A 478 21.64 33.76 17.70
N ALA A 479 21.09 33.46 18.88
CA ALA A 479 21.23 32.14 19.49
C ALA A 479 20.64 31.05 18.58
N GLY A 480 19.48 31.30 17.98
CA GLY A 480 18.87 30.38 17.01
C GLY A 480 19.74 30.14 15.77
N ALA A 481 20.33 31.19 15.21
CA ALA A 481 21.26 31.06 14.08
C ALA A 481 22.55 30.33 14.47
N ARG A 482 23.10 30.59 15.66
CA ARG A 482 24.27 29.88 16.20
C ARG A 482 24.02 28.41 16.50
N ALA A 483 22.81 28.06 16.91
CA ALA A 483 22.41 26.66 17.09
C ALA A 483 22.39 25.86 15.77
N LEU A 484 22.28 26.55 14.63
CA LEU A 484 22.44 25.95 13.30
C LEU A 484 23.90 25.98 12.83
N ASP A 485 24.57 27.13 12.92
CA ASP A 485 25.98 27.28 12.53
C ASP A 485 26.76 28.04 13.60
N ILE A 486 27.65 27.33 14.30
CA ILE A 486 28.46 27.85 15.40
C ILE A 486 29.35 29.02 14.94
N ARG A 487 29.70 29.09 13.65
CA ARG A 487 30.52 30.17 13.09
C ARG A 487 29.78 31.51 13.02
N THR A 488 28.46 31.52 13.22
CA THR A 488 27.64 32.73 13.10
C THR A 488 28.16 33.85 14.03
N PRO A 489 28.58 35.00 13.46
CA PRO A 489 29.21 36.06 14.23
C PRO A 489 28.21 36.68 15.22
N PRO A 490 28.71 37.27 16.33
CA PRO A 490 27.87 38.12 17.17
C PRO A 490 27.32 39.28 16.32
N TYR A 491 26.01 39.32 16.17
CA TYR A 491 25.32 40.34 15.37
C TYR A 491 24.24 41.00 16.22
N ARG A 492 24.07 42.32 16.06
CA ARG A 492 22.95 43.02 16.68
C ARG A 492 21.98 43.43 15.58
N LEU A 493 20.75 42.96 15.66
CA LEU A 493 19.69 43.46 14.80
C LEU A 493 19.53 44.96 15.08
N ALA A 494 19.70 45.79 14.05
CA ALA A 494 19.34 47.20 14.07
C ALA A 494 18.21 47.46 13.06
N LEU A 495 17.40 48.49 13.33
CA LEU A 495 16.34 48.89 12.41
C LEU A 495 16.93 49.38 11.09
N TRP A 496 18.09 50.02 11.14
CA TRP A 496 18.78 50.59 9.99
C TRP A 496 20.29 50.64 10.29
N HIS A 497 21.12 50.22 9.33
CA HIS A 497 22.58 50.15 9.45
C HIS A 497 23.32 51.24 8.64
N GLY A 498 22.63 52.30 8.22
CA GLY A 498 23.17 53.41 7.41
C GLY A 498 22.89 53.28 5.91
N PHE A 499 23.38 54.22 5.10
CA PHE A 499 23.24 54.18 3.64
C PHE A 499 24.19 53.12 3.04
N ASN A 500 23.67 51.91 2.81
CA ASN A 500 24.44 50.77 2.28
C ASN A 500 23.78 50.16 1.03
N GLU A 501 24.44 49.18 0.42
CA GLU A 501 23.93 48.46 -0.76
C GLU A 501 22.59 47.75 -0.47
N ALA A 502 22.42 47.17 0.72
CA ALA A 502 21.20 46.48 1.12
C ALA A 502 19.98 47.42 1.18
N LEU A 503 20.17 48.64 1.67
CA LEU A 503 19.15 49.69 1.68
C LEU A 503 18.81 50.13 0.26
N ALA A 504 19.80 50.27 -0.62
CA ALA A 504 19.58 50.60 -2.04
C ALA A 504 18.77 49.50 -2.75
N LEU A 505 19.07 48.22 -2.50
CA LEU A 505 18.31 47.08 -3.03
C LEU A 505 16.88 47.02 -2.46
N SER A 506 16.71 47.37 -1.18
CA SER A 506 15.39 47.45 -0.55
C SER A 506 14.55 48.59 -1.14
N ALA A 507 15.15 49.77 -1.34
CA ALA A 507 14.53 50.90 -2.02
C ALA A 507 14.18 50.55 -3.48
N ALA A 508 15.07 49.85 -4.19
CA ALA A 508 14.81 49.38 -5.55
C ALA A 508 13.62 48.41 -5.58
N ALA A 509 13.54 47.45 -4.65
CA ALA A 509 12.41 46.52 -4.54
C ALA A 509 11.08 47.23 -4.28
N ILE A 510 11.06 48.22 -3.38
CA ILE A 510 9.85 49.02 -3.09
C ILE A 510 9.44 49.84 -4.32
N THR A 511 10.38 50.55 -4.93
CA THR A 511 10.12 51.42 -6.09
C THR A 511 9.61 50.60 -7.28
N LEU A 512 10.26 49.47 -7.57
CA LEU A 512 9.84 48.55 -8.63
C LEU A 512 8.48 47.92 -8.32
N GLY A 513 8.23 47.53 -7.07
CA GLY A 513 6.94 46.98 -6.64
C GLY A 513 5.79 47.99 -6.78
N LEU A 514 6.04 49.25 -6.42
CA LEU A 514 5.07 50.34 -6.61
C LEU A 514 4.78 50.58 -8.10
N LEU A 515 5.82 50.55 -8.93
CA LEU A 515 5.70 50.67 -10.38
C LEU A 515 4.86 49.52 -10.98
N LEU A 516 5.15 48.28 -10.58
CA LEU A 516 4.39 47.08 -10.98
C LEU A 516 2.91 47.19 -10.59
N TRP A 517 2.61 47.66 -9.38
CA TRP A 517 1.23 47.86 -8.94
C TRP A 517 0.54 49.02 -9.69
N ARG A 518 1.25 50.11 -9.98
CA ARG A 518 0.70 51.23 -10.77
C ARG A 518 0.37 50.80 -12.20
N MET A 519 1.19 49.91 -12.77
CA MET A 519 0.97 49.28 -14.09
C MET A 519 0.08 48.02 -14.03
N ARG A 520 -0.68 47.79 -12.95
CA ARG A 520 -1.46 46.55 -12.73
C ARG A 520 -2.35 46.13 -13.91
N LEU A 521 -2.93 47.07 -14.64
CA LEU A 521 -3.79 46.76 -15.80
C LEU A 521 -2.98 46.19 -16.97
N ARG A 522 -1.78 46.75 -17.24
CA ARG A 522 -0.85 46.21 -18.24
C ARG A 522 -0.30 44.86 -17.81
N VAL A 523 0.08 44.72 -16.53
CA VAL A 523 0.56 43.44 -15.97
C VAL A 523 -0.53 42.36 -16.08
N SER A 524 -1.78 42.68 -15.77
CA SER A 524 -2.92 41.77 -15.93
C SER A 524 -3.16 41.38 -17.41
N SER A 525 -3.03 42.33 -18.33
CA SER A 525 -3.09 42.06 -19.77
C SER A 525 -1.96 41.12 -20.24
N LEU A 526 -0.74 41.32 -19.74
CA LEU A 526 0.37 40.41 -20.02
C LEU A 526 0.15 39.01 -19.42
N GLN A 527 -0.40 38.91 -18.21
CA GLN A 527 -0.72 37.63 -17.56
C GLN A 527 -1.81 36.85 -18.31
N THR A 528 -2.78 37.54 -18.91
CA THR A 528 -3.84 36.91 -19.71
C THR A 528 -3.33 36.48 -21.08
N ARG A 529 -2.48 37.30 -21.72
CA ARG A 529 -1.84 36.98 -23.01
C ARG A 529 -0.81 35.86 -22.92
N TYR A 530 0.01 35.87 -21.87
CA TYR A 530 1.04 34.88 -21.60
C TYR A 530 0.70 34.10 -20.34
N ARG A 531 -0.10 33.04 -20.50
CA ARG A 531 -0.40 32.11 -19.40
C ARG A 531 0.88 31.35 -19.04
N PHE A 532 1.48 31.68 -17.89
CA PHE A 532 2.71 31.05 -17.41
C PHE A 532 2.55 29.51 -17.40
N PRO A 533 3.44 28.74 -18.07
CA PRO A 533 3.17 27.34 -18.46
C PRO A 533 3.17 26.32 -17.31
N VAL A 534 3.46 26.73 -16.07
CA VAL A 534 3.61 25.79 -14.93
C VAL A 534 2.25 25.37 -14.37
N ALA A 535 1.43 24.69 -15.17
CA ALA A 535 0.21 24.07 -14.68
C ALA A 535 0.52 22.72 -14.01
N GLY A 536 1.31 22.74 -12.93
CA GLY A 536 1.73 21.54 -12.21
C GLY A 536 0.56 20.64 -11.81
N ALA A 537 -0.60 21.22 -11.49
CA ALA A 537 -1.84 20.46 -11.25
C ALA A 537 -2.29 19.64 -12.46
N ARG A 538 -2.25 20.19 -13.69
CA ARG A 538 -2.61 19.43 -14.91
C ARG A 538 -1.62 18.31 -15.21
N ILE A 539 -0.33 18.56 -14.99
CA ILE A 539 0.72 17.55 -15.18
C ILE A 539 0.51 16.39 -14.19
N HIS A 540 0.26 16.72 -12.92
CA HIS A 540 -0.06 15.74 -11.89
C HIS A 540 -1.30 14.93 -12.25
N ASP A 541 -2.40 15.60 -12.59
CA ASP A 541 -3.66 14.92 -12.91
C ASP A 541 -3.52 14.02 -14.15
N ALA A 542 -2.73 14.43 -15.15
CA ALA A 542 -2.38 13.59 -16.29
C ALA A 542 -1.51 12.39 -15.90
N ALA A 543 -0.53 12.57 -15.01
CA ALA A 543 0.33 11.48 -14.52
C ALA A 543 -0.48 10.43 -13.73
N VAL A 544 -1.38 10.87 -12.84
CA VAL A 544 -2.30 9.98 -12.13
C VAL A 544 -3.24 9.27 -13.10
N GLY A 545 -3.80 9.98 -14.09
CA GLY A 545 -4.64 9.38 -15.13
C GLY A 545 -3.91 8.30 -15.93
N TYR A 546 -2.65 8.56 -16.32
CA TYR A 546 -1.82 7.57 -17.02
C TYR A 546 -1.52 6.35 -16.15
N MET A 547 -1.25 6.54 -14.86
CA MET A 547 -1.01 5.44 -13.92
C MET A 547 -2.22 4.51 -13.81
N VAL A 548 -3.43 5.07 -13.68
CA VAL A 548 -4.68 4.29 -13.63
C VAL A 548 -4.90 3.56 -14.96
N TYR A 549 -4.75 4.26 -16.09
CA TYR A 549 -4.85 3.64 -17.41
C TYR A 549 -3.86 2.48 -17.59
N PHE A 550 -2.62 2.65 -17.16
CA PHE A 550 -1.61 1.61 -17.22
C PHE A 550 -1.96 0.41 -16.31
N ALA A 551 -2.49 0.67 -15.11
CA ALA A 551 -2.95 -0.38 -14.22
C ALA A 551 -4.11 -1.18 -14.82
N ASP A 552 -5.08 -0.51 -15.44
CA ASP A 552 -6.21 -1.15 -16.13
C ASP A 552 -5.72 -1.95 -17.35
N TRP A 553 -4.81 -1.38 -18.13
CA TRP A 553 -4.17 -2.07 -19.26
C TRP A 553 -3.43 -3.33 -18.81
N LEU A 554 -2.61 -3.23 -17.76
CA LEU A 554 -1.85 -4.37 -17.23
C LEU A 554 -2.78 -5.45 -16.68
N THR A 555 -3.79 -5.05 -15.93
CA THR A 555 -4.81 -5.96 -15.36
C THR A 555 -5.56 -6.66 -16.47
N GLY A 556 -6.02 -5.94 -17.49
CA GLY A 556 -6.71 -6.52 -18.65
C GLY A 556 -5.84 -7.49 -19.46
N ARG A 557 -4.51 -7.31 -19.47
CA ARG A 557 -3.57 -8.23 -20.14
C ARG A 557 -3.24 -9.46 -19.30
N MET A 558 -3.03 -9.29 -18.00
CA MET A 558 -2.67 -10.38 -17.09
C MET A 558 -3.87 -11.23 -16.70
N GLN A 559 -5.03 -10.61 -16.41
CA GLN A 559 -6.24 -11.27 -15.91
C GLN A 559 -7.29 -11.45 -17.02
N SER A 560 -6.92 -12.13 -18.11
CA SER A 560 -7.77 -12.32 -19.29
C SER A 560 -9.05 -13.16 -19.06
N GLY A 561 -9.17 -13.84 -17.93
CA GLY A 561 -10.24 -14.82 -17.64
C GLY A 561 -10.10 -16.15 -18.39
N SER A 562 -9.05 -16.32 -19.22
CA SER A 562 -8.83 -17.50 -20.06
C SER A 562 -7.97 -18.55 -19.35
N LEU A 563 -8.58 -19.67 -18.95
CA LEU A 563 -7.86 -20.82 -18.39
C LEU A 563 -6.72 -21.31 -19.29
N PRO A 564 -6.89 -21.46 -20.62
CA PRO A 564 -5.77 -21.82 -21.51
C PRO A 564 -4.59 -20.85 -21.44
N MET A 565 -4.85 -19.54 -21.33
CA MET A 565 -3.79 -18.54 -21.19
C MET A 565 -3.05 -18.69 -19.87
N TYR A 566 -3.78 -18.86 -18.77
CA TYR A 566 -3.18 -19.10 -17.45
C TYR A 566 -2.34 -20.37 -17.42
N LEU A 567 -2.84 -21.47 -18.01
CA LEU A 567 -2.08 -22.72 -18.12
C LEU A 567 -0.82 -22.55 -18.97
N MET A 568 -0.89 -21.84 -20.10
CA MET A 568 0.31 -21.54 -20.90
C MET A 568 1.35 -20.75 -20.12
N ILE A 569 0.93 -19.76 -19.32
CA ILE A 569 1.85 -18.97 -18.48
C ILE A 569 2.47 -19.85 -17.37
N ILE A 570 1.65 -20.64 -16.67
CA ILE A 570 2.11 -21.52 -15.59
C ILE A 570 3.12 -22.55 -16.14
N LEU A 571 2.72 -23.29 -17.18
CA LEU A 571 3.55 -24.31 -17.80
C LEU A 571 4.79 -23.70 -18.47
N GLY A 572 4.64 -22.55 -19.14
CA GLY A 572 5.75 -21.82 -19.74
C GLY A 572 6.76 -21.36 -18.70
N THR A 573 6.32 -20.86 -17.55
CA THR A 573 7.21 -20.46 -16.44
C THR A 573 7.90 -21.67 -15.81
N ALA A 574 7.17 -22.79 -15.64
CA ALA A 574 7.71 -24.05 -15.13
C ALA A 574 8.79 -24.65 -16.04
N VAL A 575 8.70 -24.43 -17.36
CA VAL A 575 9.77 -24.79 -18.30
C VAL A 575 10.89 -23.74 -18.30
N ALA A 576 10.56 -22.46 -18.34
CA ALA A 576 11.56 -21.40 -18.50
C ALA A 576 12.52 -21.30 -17.31
N VAL A 577 12.00 -21.34 -16.07
CA VAL A 577 12.82 -21.12 -14.87
C VAL A 577 13.64 -22.38 -14.53
N PRO A 578 13.03 -23.53 -14.15
CA PRO A 578 13.75 -24.79 -13.99
C PRO A 578 14.54 -25.25 -15.22
N GLY A 579 14.01 -25.08 -16.44
CA GLY A 579 14.68 -25.54 -17.66
C GLY A 579 15.95 -24.76 -17.98
N ALA A 580 15.97 -23.44 -17.74
CA ALA A 580 17.20 -22.65 -17.85
C ALA A 580 18.25 -23.10 -16.84
N LEU A 581 17.83 -23.42 -15.61
CA LEU A 581 18.73 -23.98 -14.59
C LEU A 581 19.25 -25.36 -14.97
N LEU A 582 18.39 -26.26 -15.46
CA LEU A 582 18.81 -27.56 -15.97
C LEU A 582 19.89 -27.37 -17.04
N LEU A 583 19.65 -26.56 -18.08
CA LEU A 583 20.61 -26.31 -19.17
C LEU A 583 21.97 -25.80 -18.69
N SER A 584 22.04 -25.09 -17.57
CA SER A 584 23.29 -24.58 -17.00
C SER A 584 24.15 -25.62 -16.27
N GLY A 585 23.60 -26.79 -15.94
CA GLY A 585 24.26 -27.80 -15.10
C GLY A 585 23.95 -29.25 -15.45
N ILE A 586 23.52 -29.55 -16.69
CA ILE A 586 23.14 -30.92 -17.08
C ILE A 586 24.36 -31.85 -17.02
N ALA A 587 24.40 -32.73 -16.02
CA ALA A 587 25.14 -33.98 -16.09
C ALA A 587 24.17 -35.07 -16.57
N ILE A 588 24.16 -35.38 -17.87
CA ILE A 588 23.38 -36.50 -18.38
C ILE A 588 23.97 -37.78 -17.75
N PRO A 589 23.16 -38.59 -17.05
CA PRO A 589 23.66 -39.81 -16.43
C PRO A 589 24.34 -40.72 -17.47
N ARG A 590 25.53 -41.23 -17.14
CA ARG A 590 26.21 -42.23 -17.98
C ARG A 590 25.59 -43.60 -17.73
N GLY A 591 25.38 -44.39 -18.79
CA GLY A 591 24.84 -45.76 -18.68
C GLY A 591 23.33 -45.89 -18.81
N ILE A 592 22.64 -44.91 -19.44
CA ILE A 592 21.21 -45.02 -19.74
C ILE A 592 21.00 -46.12 -20.79
N THR A 593 20.29 -47.19 -20.42
CA THR A 593 19.78 -48.19 -21.34
C THR A 593 18.53 -47.64 -22.03
N PRO A 594 18.49 -47.51 -23.38
CA PRO A 594 17.34 -46.94 -24.06
C PRO A 594 16.07 -47.80 -23.92
N VAL A 595 16.24 -49.12 -23.86
CA VAL A 595 15.17 -50.11 -23.71
C VAL A 595 15.72 -51.28 -22.90
N ASP A 596 15.09 -51.61 -21.77
CA ASP A 596 15.51 -52.76 -20.94
C ASP A 596 14.94 -54.07 -21.48
N ARG A 597 13.68 -54.06 -21.94
CA ARG A 597 13.01 -55.21 -22.54
C ARG A 597 12.32 -54.82 -23.85
N PRO A 598 12.42 -55.62 -24.92
CA PRO A 598 11.87 -55.27 -26.24
C PRO A 598 10.35 -55.02 -26.21
N MET A 599 9.64 -55.66 -25.28
CA MET A 599 8.21 -55.46 -25.10
C MET A 599 7.83 -54.04 -24.64
N GLN A 600 8.72 -53.33 -23.94
CA GLN A 600 8.51 -51.92 -23.57
C GLN A 600 8.42 -51.02 -24.81
N LEU A 601 9.20 -51.31 -25.85
CA LEU A 601 9.18 -50.54 -27.10
C LEU A 601 7.81 -50.69 -27.80
N ALA A 602 7.27 -51.90 -27.85
CA ALA A 602 5.95 -52.14 -28.44
C ALA A 602 4.85 -51.36 -27.69
N VAL A 603 4.89 -51.38 -26.36
CA VAL A 603 3.93 -50.65 -25.51
C VAL A 603 4.07 -49.15 -25.67
N ALA A 604 5.31 -48.63 -25.69
CA ALA A 604 5.58 -47.22 -25.92
C ALA A 604 5.08 -46.74 -27.29
N LEU A 605 5.26 -47.54 -28.34
CA LEU A 605 4.73 -47.24 -29.68
C LEU A 605 3.19 -47.21 -29.71
N ILE A 606 2.54 -48.16 -29.03
CA ILE A 606 1.08 -48.17 -28.89
C ILE A 606 0.60 -46.93 -28.13
N MET A 607 1.25 -46.58 -27.02
CA MET A 607 0.92 -45.37 -26.25
C MET A 607 1.12 -44.10 -27.08
N ALA A 608 2.23 -43.98 -27.82
CA ALA A 608 2.49 -42.84 -28.70
C ALA A 608 1.44 -42.71 -29.81
N ALA A 609 1.05 -43.83 -30.44
CA ALA A 609 -0.01 -43.86 -31.43
C ALA A 609 -1.36 -43.45 -30.82
N ALA A 610 -1.69 -43.96 -29.65
CA ALA A 610 -2.90 -43.61 -28.92
C ALA A 610 -2.94 -42.12 -28.52
N THR A 611 -1.82 -41.56 -28.03
CA THR A 611 -1.70 -40.12 -27.76
C THR A 611 -1.88 -39.29 -29.03
N LEU A 612 -1.30 -39.70 -30.16
CA LEU A 612 -1.47 -39.00 -31.44
C LEU A 612 -2.93 -38.99 -31.91
N VAL A 613 -3.62 -40.13 -31.76
CA VAL A 613 -5.06 -40.24 -32.04
C VAL A 613 -5.85 -39.34 -31.09
N ALA A 614 -5.54 -39.33 -29.80
CA ALA A 614 -6.23 -38.50 -28.81
C ALA A 614 -6.12 -37.00 -29.13
N VAL A 615 -4.91 -36.51 -29.47
CA VAL A 615 -4.65 -35.10 -29.75
C VAL A 615 -5.25 -34.64 -31.09
N ARG A 616 -5.35 -35.54 -32.09
CA ARG A 616 -5.91 -35.21 -33.41
C ARG A 616 -7.41 -35.48 -33.54
N SER A 617 -8.00 -36.21 -32.60
CA SER A 617 -9.41 -36.60 -32.70
C SER A 617 -10.34 -35.39 -32.54
N ALA A 618 -11.22 -35.18 -33.51
CA ALA A 618 -12.31 -34.21 -33.40
C ALA A 618 -13.47 -34.71 -32.51
N ARG A 619 -13.56 -36.03 -32.28
CA ARG A 619 -14.64 -36.69 -31.52
C ARG A 619 -14.19 -36.98 -30.10
N ARG A 620 -14.98 -36.56 -29.11
CA ARG A 620 -14.65 -36.71 -27.68
C ARG A 620 -14.51 -38.17 -27.26
N MET A 621 -15.43 -39.02 -27.73
CA MET A 621 -15.43 -40.45 -27.40
C MET A 621 -14.15 -41.15 -27.88
N VAL A 622 -13.73 -40.87 -29.12
CA VAL A 622 -12.49 -41.43 -29.68
C VAL A 622 -11.27 -40.94 -28.90
N ALA A 623 -11.25 -39.68 -28.48
CA ALA A 623 -10.16 -39.13 -27.68
C ALA A 623 -10.06 -39.80 -26.30
N VAL A 624 -11.18 -39.98 -25.60
CA VAL A 624 -11.20 -40.65 -24.29
C VAL A 624 -10.78 -42.12 -24.40
N VAL A 625 -11.29 -42.86 -25.39
CA VAL A 625 -10.87 -44.25 -25.61
C VAL A 625 -9.38 -44.33 -25.92
N ALA A 626 -8.86 -43.42 -26.73
CA ALA A 626 -7.42 -43.35 -27.03
C ALA A 626 -6.57 -43.03 -25.78
N VAL A 627 -7.03 -42.13 -24.90
CA VAL A 627 -6.38 -41.92 -23.58
C VAL A 627 -6.43 -43.19 -22.74
N GLY A 628 -7.53 -43.94 -22.77
CA GLY A 628 -7.66 -45.25 -22.12
C GLY A 628 -6.57 -46.25 -22.52
N PHE A 629 -6.24 -46.33 -23.81
CA PHE A 629 -5.12 -47.16 -24.29
C PHE A 629 -3.77 -46.74 -23.71
N VAL A 630 -3.57 -45.45 -23.42
CA VAL A 630 -2.37 -44.97 -22.72
C VAL A 630 -2.35 -45.52 -21.30
N GLY A 631 -3.46 -45.44 -20.56
CA GLY A 631 -3.58 -45.96 -19.20
C GLY A 631 -3.39 -47.48 -19.10
N TYR A 632 -3.98 -48.26 -20.00
CA TYR A 632 -3.73 -49.71 -20.08
C TYR A 632 -2.28 -50.02 -20.46
N GLY A 633 -1.65 -49.19 -21.30
CA GLY A 633 -0.22 -49.27 -21.59
C GLY A 633 0.64 -49.07 -20.33
N VAL A 634 0.31 -48.08 -19.49
CA VAL A 634 0.98 -47.85 -18.19
C VAL A 634 0.80 -49.05 -17.26
N ALA A 635 -0.41 -49.61 -17.16
CA ALA A 635 -0.67 -50.80 -16.37
C ALA A 635 0.21 -51.98 -16.82
N PHE A 636 0.36 -52.16 -18.13
CA PHE A 636 1.22 -53.20 -18.68
C PHE A 636 2.71 -52.96 -18.42
N LEU A 637 3.17 -51.70 -18.45
CA LEU A 637 4.52 -51.35 -18.01
C LEU A 637 4.75 -51.72 -16.53
N PHE A 638 3.78 -51.51 -15.65
CA PHE A 638 3.88 -51.95 -14.25
C PHE A 638 4.02 -53.47 -14.11
N VAL A 639 3.30 -54.26 -14.93
CA VAL A 639 3.46 -55.73 -14.96
C VAL A 639 4.89 -56.09 -15.38
N ILE A 640 5.43 -55.46 -16.42
CA ILE A 640 6.81 -55.69 -16.88
C ILE A 640 7.80 -55.37 -15.74
N HIS A 641 7.58 -54.28 -15.01
CA HIS A 641 8.46 -53.89 -13.91
C HIS A 641 8.24 -54.67 -12.60
N GLY A 642 7.35 -55.68 -12.58
CA GLY A 642 7.11 -56.50 -11.41
C GLY A 642 6.34 -55.79 -10.30
N ALA A 643 5.49 -54.81 -10.66
CA ALA A 643 4.64 -54.05 -9.74
C ALA A 643 3.15 -54.47 -9.90
N PRO A 644 2.75 -55.68 -9.44
CA PRO A 644 1.42 -56.22 -9.68
C PRO A 644 0.30 -55.39 -9.02
N ASP A 645 0.51 -54.84 -7.83
CA ASP A 645 -0.48 -54.00 -7.15
C ASP A 645 -0.78 -52.70 -7.90
N LEU A 646 0.27 -52.04 -8.41
CA LEU A 646 0.11 -50.84 -9.24
C LEU A 646 -0.57 -51.19 -10.58
N ALA A 647 -0.22 -52.33 -11.18
CA ALA A 647 -0.84 -52.77 -12.43
C ALA A 647 -2.35 -53.05 -12.26
N LEU A 648 -2.74 -53.77 -11.20
CA LEU A 648 -4.15 -54.05 -10.88
C LEU A 648 -4.90 -52.75 -10.60
N THR A 649 -4.33 -51.88 -9.77
CA THR A 649 -4.93 -50.58 -9.42
C THR A 649 -5.13 -49.71 -10.66
N GLN A 650 -4.10 -49.57 -11.50
CA GLN A 650 -4.18 -48.77 -12.73
C GLN A 650 -5.22 -49.32 -13.70
N LEU A 651 -5.27 -50.64 -13.91
CA LEU A 651 -6.23 -51.28 -14.82
C LEU A 651 -7.67 -51.06 -14.35
N LEU A 652 -7.92 -51.20 -13.04
CA LEU A 652 -9.22 -50.96 -12.45
C LEU A 652 -9.60 -49.49 -12.58
N ILE A 653 -8.76 -48.56 -12.11
CA ILE A 653 -9.02 -47.11 -12.20
C ILE A 653 -9.28 -46.70 -13.66
N GLU A 654 -8.48 -47.15 -14.62
CA GLU A 654 -8.65 -46.80 -16.02
C GLU A 654 -10.02 -47.24 -16.55
N THR A 655 -10.43 -48.46 -16.19
CA THR A 655 -11.75 -49.00 -16.55
C THR A 655 -12.88 -48.19 -15.91
N LEU A 656 -12.74 -47.81 -14.62
CA LEU A 656 -13.71 -46.96 -13.92
C LEU A 656 -13.80 -45.57 -14.55
N LEU A 657 -12.67 -44.94 -14.84
CA LEU A 657 -12.60 -43.61 -15.46
C LEU A 657 -13.17 -43.62 -16.87
N LEU A 658 -12.93 -44.66 -17.66
CA LEU A 658 -13.51 -44.79 -19.00
C LEU A 658 -15.04 -44.83 -18.92
N VAL A 659 -15.60 -45.64 -18.02
CA VAL A 659 -17.06 -45.66 -17.80
C VAL A 659 -17.55 -44.29 -17.33
N LEU A 660 -16.88 -43.66 -16.36
CA LEU A 660 -17.23 -42.36 -15.83
C LEU A 660 -17.23 -41.27 -16.92
N PHE A 661 -16.19 -41.23 -17.74
CA PHE A 661 -16.10 -40.31 -18.87
C PHE A 661 -17.21 -40.57 -19.88
N VAL A 662 -17.56 -41.82 -20.18
CA VAL A 662 -18.71 -42.12 -21.05
C VAL A 662 -20.00 -41.54 -20.48
N LEU A 663 -20.23 -41.68 -19.16
CA LEU A 663 -21.41 -41.13 -18.47
C LEU A 663 -21.45 -39.60 -18.47
N VAL A 664 -20.29 -38.93 -18.43
CA VAL A 664 -20.23 -37.47 -18.53
C VAL A 664 -20.36 -37.00 -19.98
N LEU A 665 -19.65 -37.64 -20.90
CA LEU A 665 -19.58 -37.26 -22.31
C LEU A 665 -20.92 -37.40 -23.03
N ARG A 666 -21.80 -38.31 -22.61
CA ARG A 666 -23.16 -38.43 -23.18
C ARG A 666 -23.99 -37.14 -23.05
N HIS A 667 -23.66 -36.29 -22.06
CA HIS A 667 -24.33 -35.00 -21.84
C HIS A 667 -23.70 -33.84 -22.63
N LEU A 668 -22.53 -34.07 -23.24
CA LEU A 668 -21.78 -33.07 -23.99
C LEU A 668 -21.92 -33.30 -25.51
N PRO A 669 -21.71 -32.26 -26.34
CA PRO A 669 -21.71 -32.44 -27.79
C PRO A 669 -20.62 -33.45 -28.23
N PRO A 670 -20.87 -34.27 -29.27
CA PRO A 670 -20.00 -35.37 -29.67
C PRO A 670 -18.62 -34.92 -30.16
N THR A 671 -18.50 -33.68 -30.62
CA THR A 671 -17.26 -33.07 -31.10
C THR A 671 -16.76 -31.99 -30.14
N PHE A 672 -15.45 -31.72 -30.19
CA PHE A 672 -14.88 -30.55 -29.53
C PHE A 672 -15.38 -29.29 -30.25
N SER A 673 -15.71 -28.24 -29.51
CA SER A 673 -16.11 -26.96 -30.09
C SER A 673 -14.93 -26.35 -30.85
N ALA A 674 -14.99 -26.35 -32.18
CA ALA A 674 -14.03 -25.66 -33.04
C ALA A 674 -14.28 -24.14 -32.97
N ARG A 675 -13.92 -23.51 -31.85
CA ARG A 675 -13.77 -22.05 -31.83
C ARG A 675 -12.47 -21.71 -32.56
N GLY A 676 -12.53 -20.72 -33.46
CA GLY A 676 -11.47 -20.33 -34.39
C GLY A 676 -10.18 -19.87 -33.72
N ASP A 677 -9.40 -20.82 -33.22
CA ASP A 677 -8.18 -20.62 -32.44
C ASP A 677 -6.89 -20.86 -33.26
N ASP A 678 -6.93 -20.76 -34.58
CA ASP A 678 -5.77 -21.07 -35.44
C ASP A 678 -4.50 -20.30 -35.05
N ILE A 679 -4.65 -19.04 -34.63
CA ILE A 679 -3.55 -18.16 -34.24
C ILE A 679 -2.87 -18.63 -32.94
N TRP A 680 -3.62 -19.33 -32.06
CA TRP A 680 -3.10 -19.84 -30.78
C TRP A 680 -2.65 -21.30 -30.85
N LYS A 681 -2.86 -21.99 -31.98
CA LYS A 681 -2.41 -23.38 -32.13
C LYS A 681 -0.91 -23.50 -32.01
N LEU A 682 -0.14 -22.69 -32.73
CA LEU A 682 1.32 -22.75 -32.73
C LEU A 682 1.90 -22.47 -31.32
N PRO A 683 1.55 -21.39 -30.60
CA PRO A 683 2.01 -21.18 -29.23
C PRO A 683 1.66 -22.34 -28.29
N ARG A 684 0.44 -22.87 -28.36
CA ARG A 684 0.02 -24.02 -27.52
C ARG A 684 0.84 -25.26 -27.83
N THR A 685 1.11 -25.53 -29.11
CA THR A 685 1.95 -26.66 -29.53
C THR A 685 3.38 -26.50 -29.05
N VAL A 686 3.97 -25.30 -29.20
CA VAL A 686 5.33 -25.02 -28.71
C VAL A 686 5.40 -25.26 -27.20
N VAL A 687 4.49 -24.67 -26.42
CA VAL A 687 4.46 -24.88 -24.96
C VAL A 687 4.29 -26.35 -24.61
N ALA A 688 3.35 -27.07 -25.24
CA ALA A 688 3.12 -28.48 -24.96
C ALA A 688 4.35 -29.36 -25.26
N VAL A 689 5.02 -29.12 -26.39
CA VAL A 689 6.25 -29.84 -26.78
C VAL A 689 7.38 -29.51 -25.81
N SER A 690 7.57 -28.22 -25.47
CA SER A 690 8.58 -27.79 -24.52
C SER A 690 8.37 -28.39 -23.14
N VAL A 691 7.13 -28.47 -22.65
CA VAL A 691 6.77 -29.13 -21.38
C VAL A 691 7.07 -30.63 -21.46
N GLY A 692 6.69 -31.30 -22.55
CA GLY A 692 6.97 -32.73 -22.72
C GLY A 692 8.47 -33.04 -22.73
N LEU A 693 9.25 -32.26 -23.49
CA LEU A 693 10.71 -32.38 -23.52
C LEU A 693 11.32 -32.09 -22.15
N PHE A 694 10.88 -31.01 -21.49
CA PHE A 694 11.35 -30.65 -20.16
C PHE A 694 11.07 -31.77 -19.15
N THR A 695 9.86 -32.31 -19.10
CA THR A 695 9.50 -33.41 -18.18
C THR A 695 10.33 -34.66 -18.45
N ALA A 696 10.55 -35.01 -19.72
CA ALA A 696 11.40 -36.14 -20.11
C ALA A 696 12.86 -35.92 -19.68
N THR A 697 13.44 -34.75 -19.95
CA THR A 697 14.80 -34.41 -19.53
C THR A 697 14.93 -34.37 -18.02
N LEU A 698 13.96 -33.78 -17.30
CA LEU A 698 13.93 -33.73 -15.84
C LEU A 698 13.90 -35.15 -15.25
N ALA A 699 13.04 -36.03 -15.77
CA ALA A 699 12.96 -37.42 -15.33
C ALA A 699 14.29 -38.17 -15.54
N LEU A 700 14.95 -37.97 -16.69
CA LEU A 700 16.25 -38.57 -16.98
C LEU A 700 17.35 -38.05 -16.04
N VAL A 701 17.44 -36.73 -15.83
CA VAL A 701 18.43 -36.12 -14.93
C VAL A 701 18.18 -36.57 -13.49
N ALA A 702 16.92 -36.54 -13.03
CA ALA A 702 16.56 -36.96 -11.68
C ALA A 702 16.88 -38.44 -11.42
N ALA A 703 16.70 -39.31 -12.42
CA ALA A 703 17.00 -40.74 -12.30
C ALA A 703 18.49 -41.01 -12.02
N GLY A 704 19.39 -40.23 -12.63
CA GLY A 704 20.84 -40.38 -12.38
C GLY A 704 21.45 -39.40 -11.40
N ALA A 705 20.66 -38.51 -10.79
CA ALA A 705 21.08 -37.65 -9.68
C ALA A 705 20.94 -38.33 -8.30
N ARG A 706 20.64 -39.63 -8.25
CA ARG A 706 20.59 -40.41 -7.01
C ARG A 706 22.00 -40.58 -6.43
N LEU A 707 22.27 -39.90 -5.31
CA LEU A 707 23.56 -39.97 -4.59
C LEU A 707 23.54 -40.96 -3.42
N ASP A 708 22.37 -41.20 -2.82
CA ASP A 708 22.21 -42.08 -1.65
C ASP A 708 21.74 -43.49 -2.04
N ALA A 709 22.02 -44.46 -1.17
CA ALA A 709 21.54 -45.83 -1.30
C ALA A 709 20.00 -45.90 -1.19
N SER A 710 19.38 -46.75 -2.01
CA SER A 710 17.93 -46.93 -2.02
C SER A 710 17.42 -47.57 -0.72
N LEU A 711 16.35 -47.00 -0.14
CA LEU A 711 15.61 -47.59 0.99
C LEU A 711 14.85 -48.88 0.62
N ALA A 712 14.83 -49.27 -0.66
CA ALA A 712 14.10 -50.46 -1.11
C ALA A 712 14.56 -51.74 -0.37
N ASN A 713 15.86 -51.91 -0.16
CA ASN A 713 16.38 -53.08 0.56
C ASN A 713 15.94 -53.09 2.03
N GLU A 714 15.84 -51.93 2.66
CA GLU A 714 15.39 -51.81 4.04
C GLU A 714 13.91 -52.19 4.18
N PHE A 715 13.05 -51.75 3.27
CA PHE A 715 11.65 -52.19 3.26
C PHE A 715 11.52 -53.69 2.97
N LEU A 716 12.33 -54.25 2.07
CA LEU A 716 12.30 -55.68 1.77
C LEU A 716 12.72 -56.55 2.96
N THR A 717 13.68 -56.11 3.77
CA THR A 717 14.14 -56.86 4.94
C THR A 717 13.25 -56.67 6.16
N ARG A 718 12.60 -55.52 6.31
CA ARG A 718 11.77 -55.17 7.48
C ARG A 718 10.28 -55.52 7.33
N ALA A 719 9.76 -55.64 6.11
CA ALA A 719 8.32 -55.83 5.88
C ALA A 719 7.73 -57.06 6.58
N LEU A 720 8.43 -58.21 6.55
CA LEU A 720 7.96 -59.42 7.23
C LEU A 720 8.24 -59.41 8.76
N PRO A 721 9.45 -59.05 9.25
CA PRO A 721 9.71 -59.06 10.69
C PRO A 721 8.96 -58.00 11.50
N GLU A 722 8.71 -56.81 10.92
CA GLU A 722 8.10 -55.68 11.63
C GLU A 722 6.65 -55.45 11.23
N GLY A 723 6.37 -55.44 9.92
CA GLY A 723 5.01 -55.25 9.39
C GLY A 723 4.20 -56.55 9.22
N ASP A 724 4.82 -57.69 9.52
CA ASP A 724 4.21 -59.02 9.56
C ASP A 724 3.59 -59.49 8.22
N GLY A 725 3.89 -58.84 7.10
CA GLY A 725 3.26 -59.11 5.79
C GLY A 725 4.26 -59.44 4.70
N ARG A 726 3.88 -60.34 3.78
CA ARG A 726 4.71 -60.69 2.61
C ARG A 726 4.54 -59.71 1.45
N ASN A 727 3.41 -59.01 1.37
CA ASN A 727 3.21 -57.98 0.37
C ASN A 727 3.85 -56.66 0.83
N VAL A 728 5.10 -56.45 0.45
CA VAL A 728 5.90 -55.27 0.84
C VAL A 728 5.22 -53.96 0.43
N VAL A 729 4.54 -53.92 -0.72
CA VAL A 729 3.83 -52.70 -1.17
C VAL A 729 2.67 -52.40 -0.23
N ASN A 730 1.84 -53.40 0.05
CA ASN A 730 0.71 -53.19 0.97
C ASN A 730 1.20 -52.83 2.37
N VAL A 731 2.21 -53.52 2.91
CA VAL A 731 2.81 -53.20 4.22
C VAL A 731 3.33 -51.75 4.27
N ILE A 732 3.97 -51.25 3.20
CA ILE A 732 4.35 -49.84 3.13
C ILE A 732 3.11 -48.94 3.21
N LEU A 733 2.07 -49.23 2.43
CA LEU A 733 0.88 -48.38 2.35
C LEU A 733 0.03 -48.37 3.63
N VAL A 734 -0.01 -49.46 4.39
CA VAL A 734 -0.95 -49.62 5.51
C VAL A 734 -0.28 -49.66 6.89
N ASP A 735 1.05 -49.68 6.94
CA ASP A 735 1.84 -49.68 8.18
C ASP A 735 2.95 -48.62 8.12
N PHE A 736 4.07 -48.88 7.44
CA PHE A 736 5.23 -47.96 7.46
C PHE A 736 4.93 -46.54 6.98
N ARG A 737 4.01 -46.39 6.04
CA ARG A 737 3.51 -45.11 5.49
C ARG A 737 1.98 -45.07 5.47
N ALA A 738 1.35 -45.69 6.47
CA ALA A 738 -0.10 -45.68 6.66
C ALA A 738 -0.73 -44.28 6.60
N PHE A 739 0.04 -43.26 7.01
CA PHE A 739 -0.41 -41.87 6.99
C PHE A 739 -0.63 -41.34 5.57
N ASP A 740 0.15 -41.78 4.58
CA ASP A 740 -0.02 -41.40 3.17
C ASP A 740 -1.37 -41.94 2.65
N THR A 741 -1.65 -43.23 2.90
CA THR A 741 -2.93 -43.87 2.52
C THR A 741 -4.12 -43.26 3.25
N PHE A 742 -3.98 -42.90 4.53
CA PHE A 742 -5.01 -42.17 5.27
C PHE A 742 -5.31 -40.81 4.61
N GLY A 743 -4.27 -40.08 4.21
CA GLY A 743 -4.41 -38.83 3.46
C GLY A 743 -5.12 -39.02 2.11
N GLU A 744 -4.79 -40.07 1.38
CA GLU A 744 -5.43 -40.38 0.09
C GLU A 744 -6.93 -40.65 0.23
N ILE A 745 -7.37 -41.47 1.21
CA ILE A 745 -8.80 -41.73 1.42
C ILE A 745 -9.57 -40.50 1.90
N VAL A 746 -8.91 -39.59 2.63
CA VAL A 746 -9.47 -38.27 2.96
C VAL A 746 -9.66 -37.45 1.68
N VAL A 747 -8.66 -37.39 0.81
CA VAL A 747 -8.75 -36.69 -0.49
C VAL A 747 -9.88 -37.27 -1.34
N LEU A 748 -10.00 -38.59 -1.44
CA LEU A 748 -11.09 -39.26 -2.15
C LEU A 748 -12.46 -38.91 -1.56
N THR A 749 -12.58 -38.89 -0.24
CA THR A 749 -13.81 -38.51 0.45
C THR A 749 -14.19 -37.06 0.16
N VAL A 750 -13.23 -36.14 0.25
CA VAL A 750 -13.44 -34.71 -0.06
C VAL A 750 -13.82 -34.51 -1.52
N ALA A 751 -13.16 -35.21 -2.45
CA ALA A 751 -13.49 -35.17 -3.87
C ALA A 751 -14.92 -35.69 -4.13
N ALA A 752 -15.30 -36.81 -3.52
CA ALA A 752 -16.65 -37.37 -3.62
C ALA A 752 -17.71 -36.38 -3.12
N LEU A 753 -17.51 -35.82 -1.91
CA LEU A 753 -18.42 -34.83 -1.32
C LEU A 753 -18.48 -33.55 -2.15
N GLY A 754 -17.36 -33.11 -2.72
CA GLY A 754 -17.29 -31.96 -3.63
C GLY A 754 -18.11 -32.18 -4.90
N VAL A 755 -17.98 -33.33 -5.55
CA VAL A 755 -18.80 -33.70 -6.72
C VAL A 755 -20.28 -33.75 -6.36
N LEU A 756 -20.64 -34.41 -5.24
CA LEU A 756 -22.01 -34.46 -4.75
C LEU A 756 -22.58 -33.05 -4.47
N GLY A 757 -21.78 -32.17 -3.87
CA GLY A 757 -22.15 -30.79 -3.58
C GLY A 757 -22.38 -29.96 -4.84
N LEU A 758 -21.47 -30.03 -5.82
CA LEU A 758 -21.57 -29.32 -7.08
C LEU A 758 -22.79 -29.76 -7.90
N VAL A 759 -23.04 -31.07 -7.99
CA VAL A 759 -24.19 -31.60 -8.72
C VAL A 759 -25.51 -31.19 -8.04
N ARG A 760 -25.59 -31.24 -6.70
CA ARG A 760 -26.77 -30.77 -5.96
C ARG A 760 -27.02 -29.28 -6.12
N ALA A 761 -25.96 -28.45 -6.11
CA ALA A 761 -26.08 -27.00 -6.31
C ALA A 761 -26.60 -26.68 -7.71
N ALA A 762 -26.01 -27.29 -8.75
CA ALA A 762 -26.45 -27.11 -10.13
C ALA A 762 -27.92 -27.52 -10.35
N GLN A 763 -28.37 -28.59 -9.69
CA GLN A 763 -29.77 -29.02 -9.73
C GLN A 763 -30.72 -27.99 -9.09
N ARG A 764 -30.37 -27.44 -7.94
CA ARG A 764 -31.20 -26.43 -7.24
C ARG A 764 -31.37 -25.15 -8.07
N ASP A 765 -30.30 -24.67 -8.70
CA ASP A 765 -30.38 -23.49 -9.57
C ASP A 765 -31.30 -23.76 -10.78
N ARG A 766 -31.27 -24.98 -11.32
CA ARG A 766 -32.10 -25.37 -12.46
C ARG A 766 -33.57 -25.59 -12.11
N GLU A 767 -33.88 -26.21 -10.97
CA GLU A 767 -35.25 -26.32 -10.44
C GLU A 767 -35.87 -24.95 -10.18
N ARG A 768 -35.03 -23.97 -9.79
CA ARG A 768 -35.43 -22.57 -9.60
C ARG A 768 -35.69 -21.84 -10.93
N ASP A 769 -34.92 -22.13 -11.97
CA ASP A 769 -35.04 -21.48 -13.29
C ASP A 769 -36.15 -22.06 -14.17
N LEU A 770 -36.45 -23.37 -14.09
CA LEU A 770 -37.40 -24.04 -14.99
C LEU A 770 -38.78 -24.29 -14.39
N GLY A 771 -38.97 -24.08 -13.08
CA GLY A 771 -40.19 -24.51 -12.39
C GLY A 771 -40.28 -26.04 -12.32
N ALA A 772 -40.95 -26.55 -11.29
CA ALA A 772 -40.99 -27.99 -10.98
C ALA A 772 -41.91 -28.78 -11.95
N GLU A 773 -41.54 -28.93 -13.22
CA GLU A 773 -42.20 -29.88 -14.12
C GLU A 773 -41.59 -31.29 -13.98
N HIS A 774 -42.43 -32.22 -13.53
CA HIS A 774 -42.10 -33.64 -13.45
C HIS A 774 -41.95 -34.24 -14.85
N SER A 775 -40.71 -34.55 -15.23
CA SER A 775 -40.42 -35.33 -16.44
C SER A 775 -40.77 -36.81 -16.25
N PRO A 776 -41.43 -37.46 -17.23
CA PRO A 776 -41.75 -38.89 -17.13
C PRO A 776 -40.47 -39.74 -17.20
N ALA A 777 -40.38 -40.75 -16.33
CA ALA A 777 -39.27 -41.69 -16.30
C ALA A 777 -39.22 -42.51 -17.61
N LEU A 778 -38.15 -42.35 -18.39
CA LEU A 778 -37.88 -43.22 -19.54
C LEU A 778 -37.68 -44.66 -19.04
N GLN A 779 -38.40 -45.60 -19.66
CA GLN A 779 -38.20 -47.03 -19.43
C GLN A 779 -36.84 -47.46 -19.98
N TYR A 780 -35.93 -47.84 -19.09
CA TYR A 780 -34.69 -48.55 -19.44
C TYR A 780 -35.07 -49.83 -20.21
N ARG A 781 -34.77 -49.88 -21.52
CA ARG A 781 -34.83 -51.13 -22.29
C ARG A 781 -33.61 -51.95 -21.91
N SER A 782 -33.74 -52.80 -20.91
CA SER A 782 -32.66 -53.68 -20.49
C SER A 782 -32.47 -54.80 -21.53
N SER A 783 -31.21 -55.07 -21.87
CA SER A 783 -30.85 -56.22 -22.70
C SER A 783 -30.92 -57.48 -21.83
N PRO A 784 -31.73 -58.50 -22.19
CA PRO A 784 -31.81 -59.73 -21.41
C PRO A 784 -30.45 -60.43 -21.23
N ILE A 785 -29.56 -60.28 -22.22
CA ILE A 785 -28.20 -60.82 -22.19
C ILE A 785 -27.35 -60.11 -21.15
N LEU A 786 -27.41 -58.78 -21.12
CA LEU A 786 -26.66 -57.97 -20.14
C LEU A 786 -27.19 -58.22 -18.73
N ASP A 787 -28.51 -58.31 -18.58
CA ASP A 787 -29.17 -58.59 -17.30
C ASP A 787 -28.77 -59.95 -16.72
N GLY A 788 -28.81 -61.00 -17.55
CA GLY A 788 -28.37 -62.33 -17.15
C GLY A 788 -26.88 -62.38 -16.78
N ALA A 789 -26.03 -61.72 -17.56
CA ALA A 789 -24.59 -61.65 -17.29
C ALA A 789 -24.29 -60.90 -15.98
N VAL A 790 -24.95 -59.78 -15.73
CA VAL A 790 -24.75 -58.96 -14.52
C VAL A 790 -25.23 -59.71 -13.27
N GLN A 791 -26.36 -60.42 -13.34
CA GLN A 791 -26.87 -61.20 -12.21
C GLN A 791 -25.90 -62.34 -11.82
N ALA A 792 -25.28 -62.99 -12.80
CA ALA A 792 -24.26 -64.01 -12.58
C ALA A 792 -22.95 -63.41 -12.04
N LEU A 793 -22.47 -62.31 -12.63
CA LEU A 793 -21.16 -61.74 -12.32
C LEU A 793 -21.14 -60.90 -11.03
N PHE A 794 -22.24 -60.25 -10.65
CA PHE A 794 -22.26 -59.31 -9.53
C PHE A 794 -21.75 -59.93 -8.22
N HIS A 795 -22.33 -61.07 -7.82
CA HIS A 795 -21.94 -61.76 -6.60
C HIS A 795 -20.52 -62.32 -6.68
N THR A 796 -20.11 -62.83 -7.85
CA THR A 796 -18.76 -63.35 -8.07
C THR A 796 -17.71 -62.25 -7.94
N VAL A 797 -17.93 -61.10 -8.57
CA VAL A 797 -17.02 -59.94 -8.50
C VAL A 797 -16.96 -59.38 -7.08
N LEU A 798 -18.10 -59.31 -6.37
CA LEU A 798 -18.15 -58.84 -4.99
C LEU A 798 -17.45 -59.81 -4.02
N MET A 799 -17.58 -61.12 -4.22
CA MET A 799 -16.83 -62.11 -3.44
C MET A 799 -15.33 -62.02 -3.73
N PHE A 800 -14.95 -61.86 -5.00
CA PHE A 800 -13.56 -61.68 -5.38
C PHE A 800 -12.95 -60.40 -4.77
N SER A 801 -13.72 -59.31 -4.75
CA SER A 801 -13.40 -58.05 -4.06
C SER A 801 -13.06 -58.25 -2.58
N LEU A 802 -13.86 -59.04 -1.85
CA LEU A 802 -13.59 -59.38 -0.44
C LEU A 802 -12.36 -60.29 -0.28
N VAL A 803 -12.13 -61.23 -1.21
CA VAL A 803 -10.92 -62.07 -1.19
C VAL A 803 -9.67 -61.21 -1.35
N LEU A 804 -9.67 -60.24 -2.26
CA LEU A 804 -8.55 -59.32 -2.45
C LEU A 804 -8.30 -58.43 -1.22
N LEU A 805 -9.37 -58.03 -0.52
CA LEU A 805 -9.26 -57.31 0.75
C LEU A 805 -8.58 -58.15 1.83
N VAL A 806 -9.00 -59.42 2.00
CA VAL A 806 -8.47 -60.30 3.05
C VAL A 806 -7.04 -60.74 2.77
N VAL A 807 -6.71 -61.03 1.50
CA VAL A 807 -5.41 -61.60 1.13
C VAL A 807 -4.34 -60.53 0.88
N GLY A 808 -4.72 -59.25 0.81
CA GLY A 808 -3.85 -58.12 0.41
C GLY A 808 -2.56 -57.93 1.22
N HIS A 809 -2.54 -58.41 2.46
CA HIS A 809 -1.35 -58.33 3.32
C HIS A 809 -0.21 -59.28 2.88
N ASP A 810 -0.54 -60.35 2.15
CA ASP A 810 0.42 -61.39 1.75
C ASP A 810 0.50 -61.62 0.24
N ARG A 811 -0.50 -61.18 -0.54
CA ARG A 811 -0.50 -61.24 -2.00
C ARG A 811 -1.04 -59.92 -2.59
N PRO A 812 -0.89 -59.72 -3.91
CA PRO A 812 -1.43 -58.53 -4.54
C PRO A 812 -2.94 -58.34 -4.25
N GLY A 813 -3.31 -57.16 -3.77
CA GLY A 813 -4.62 -56.89 -3.17
C GLY A 813 -4.55 -55.81 -2.08
N GLY A 814 -5.59 -55.73 -1.25
CA GLY A 814 -5.72 -54.73 -0.17
C GLY A 814 -7.03 -53.97 -0.23
N GLY A 815 -7.21 -53.00 0.68
CA GLY A 815 -8.44 -52.23 0.81
C GLY A 815 -8.81 -51.45 -0.43
N PHE A 816 -7.81 -50.85 -1.09
CA PHE A 816 -8.03 -50.02 -2.27
C PHE A 816 -8.43 -50.86 -3.51
N ILE A 817 -7.63 -51.86 -3.87
CA ILE A 817 -7.89 -52.75 -5.01
C ILE A 817 -9.21 -53.50 -4.80
N GLY A 818 -9.43 -54.07 -3.61
CA GLY A 818 -10.71 -54.68 -3.25
C GLY A 818 -11.85 -53.69 -3.47
N GLY A 819 -11.74 -52.48 -2.93
CA GLY A 819 -12.78 -51.46 -3.07
C GLY A 819 -13.10 -51.09 -4.52
N LEU A 820 -12.10 -51.02 -5.39
CA LEU A 820 -12.30 -50.75 -6.83
C LEU A 820 -13.00 -51.91 -7.55
N VAL A 821 -12.65 -53.16 -7.24
CA VAL A 821 -13.32 -54.35 -7.78
C VAL A 821 -14.78 -54.40 -7.30
N GLY A 822 -15.03 -54.12 -6.01
CA GLY A 822 -16.38 -53.97 -5.47
C GLY A 822 -17.15 -52.86 -6.18
N GLY A 823 -16.53 -51.70 -6.40
CA GLY A 823 -17.09 -50.60 -7.19
C GLY A 823 -17.43 -51.00 -8.63
N ALA A 824 -16.58 -51.81 -9.28
CA ALA A 824 -16.84 -52.33 -10.62
C ALA A 824 -18.08 -53.24 -10.67
N ALA A 825 -18.38 -54.01 -9.62
CA ALA A 825 -19.63 -54.76 -9.52
C ALA A 825 -20.86 -53.83 -9.57
N PHE A 826 -20.81 -52.69 -8.86
CA PHE A 826 -21.88 -51.68 -8.89
C PHE A 826 -21.98 -50.96 -10.24
N ILE A 827 -20.87 -50.79 -10.96
CA ILE A 827 -20.90 -50.29 -12.34
C ILE A 827 -21.63 -51.26 -13.27
N LEU A 828 -21.38 -52.56 -13.16
CA LEU A 828 -22.08 -53.56 -13.97
C LEU A 828 -23.60 -53.50 -13.73
N VAL A 829 -24.02 -53.34 -12.47
CA VAL A 829 -25.43 -53.13 -12.10
C VAL A 829 -25.98 -51.83 -12.70
N TYR A 830 -25.20 -50.75 -12.66
CA TYR A 830 -25.57 -49.47 -13.25
C TYR A 830 -25.77 -49.56 -14.76
N LEU A 831 -24.88 -50.24 -15.49
CA LEU A 831 -24.99 -50.41 -16.94
C LEU A 831 -26.25 -51.21 -17.34
N ALA A 832 -26.67 -52.17 -16.50
CA ALA A 832 -27.82 -53.03 -16.75
C ALA A 832 -29.18 -52.33 -16.53
N GLY A 833 -29.29 -51.42 -15.56
CA GLY A 833 -30.59 -50.83 -15.21
C GLY A 833 -30.56 -49.48 -14.50
N GLY A 834 -29.49 -48.71 -14.69
CA GLY A 834 -29.37 -47.33 -14.23
C GLY A 834 -29.39 -47.14 -12.71
N ASP A 835 -29.65 -45.90 -12.26
CA ASP A 835 -29.65 -45.52 -10.82
C ASP A 835 -30.67 -46.34 -10.00
N VAL A 836 -31.80 -46.73 -10.59
CA VAL A 836 -32.87 -47.46 -9.89
C VAL A 836 -32.40 -48.85 -9.45
N ARG A 837 -31.65 -49.58 -10.30
CA ARG A 837 -31.12 -50.90 -9.91
C ARG A 837 -29.96 -50.79 -8.92
N VAL A 838 -29.11 -49.76 -9.03
CA VAL A 838 -28.03 -49.52 -8.06
C VAL A 838 -28.60 -49.22 -6.66
N ARG A 839 -29.68 -48.44 -6.57
CA ARG A 839 -30.39 -48.17 -5.29
C ARG A 839 -31.03 -49.42 -4.68
N ARG A 840 -31.47 -50.37 -5.51
CA ARG A 840 -32.02 -51.65 -5.05
C ARG A 840 -30.93 -52.63 -4.63
N ALA A 841 -29.79 -52.62 -5.31
CA ALA A 841 -28.63 -53.45 -4.98
C ALA A 841 -27.93 -52.98 -3.69
N GLU A 842 -28.00 -51.68 -3.36
CA GLU A 842 -27.46 -51.15 -2.12
C GLU A 842 -28.33 -50.03 -1.52
N PRO A 843 -28.98 -50.29 -0.37
CA PRO A 843 -29.84 -49.32 0.29
C PRO A 843 -29.09 -48.23 1.08
N LEU A 844 -27.77 -48.35 1.23
CA LEU A 844 -26.97 -47.37 1.99
C LEU A 844 -26.70 -46.09 1.18
N TYR A 845 -26.54 -44.98 1.91
CA TYR A 845 -26.18 -43.68 1.34
C TYR A 845 -24.66 -43.63 1.13
N PRO A 846 -24.16 -43.17 -0.04
CA PRO A 846 -22.72 -43.08 -0.31
C PRO A 846 -21.97 -42.26 0.74
N GLU A 847 -22.60 -41.20 1.26
CA GLU A 847 -22.06 -40.37 2.33
C GLU A 847 -21.84 -41.15 3.63
N ALA A 848 -22.72 -42.12 3.92
CA ALA A 848 -22.59 -42.98 5.10
C ALA A 848 -21.42 -43.96 4.94
N LEU A 849 -21.20 -44.50 3.73
CA LEU A 849 -20.06 -45.38 3.46
C LEU A 849 -18.72 -44.63 3.55
N LEU A 850 -18.66 -43.43 2.97
CA LEU A 850 -17.50 -42.54 3.06
C LEU A 850 -17.20 -42.18 4.51
N GLY A 851 -18.21 -41.75 5.27
CA GLY A 851 -18.07 -41.40 6.68
C GLY A 851 -17.69 -42.59 7.56
N ALA A 852 -18.32 -43.75 7.36
CA ALA A 852 -18.03 -44.96 8.11
C ALA A 852 -16.61 -45.47 7.81
N GLY A 853 -16.20 -45.49 6.54
CA GLY A 853 -14.86 -45.91 6.14
C GLY A 853 -13.78 -45.01 6.71
N LEU A 854 -13.96 -43.68 6.64
CA LEU A 854 -13.01 -42.72 7.22
C LEU A 854 -12.95 -42.80 8.74
N THR A 855 -14.11 -42.95 9.41
CA THR A 855 -14.19 -43.11 10.87
C THR A 855 -13.52 -44.42 11.30
N LEU A 856 -13.69 -45.50 10.54
CA LEU A 856 -13.06 -46.78 10.82
C LEU A 856 -11.54 -46.71 10.64
N ALA A 857 -11.05 -46.09 9.56
CA ALA A 857 -9.62 -45.92 9.33
C ALA A 857 -8.96 -45.03 10.39
N ALA A 858 -9.55 -43.86 10.69
CA ALA A 858 -9.06 -42.95 11.73
C ALA A 858 -9.13 -43.59 13.12
N GLY A 859 -10.24 -44.27 13.43
CA GLY A 859 -10.44 -44.97 14.71
C GLY A 859 -9.46 -46.11 14.90
N THR A 860 -9.14 -46.85 13.84
CA THR A 860 -8.13 -47.92 13.84
C THR A 860 -6.73 -47.35 14.08
N GLY A 861 -6.39 -46.22 13.47
CA GLY A 861 -5.12 -45.52 13.74
C GLY A 861 -5.02 -44.98 15.16
N ALA A 862 -6.10 -44.40 15.68
CA ALA A 862 -6.17 -43.89 17.05
C ALA A 862 -6.16 -45.01 18.10
N ALA A 863 -6.60 -46.22 17.75
CA ALA A 863 -6.58 -47.38 18.63
C ALA A 863 -5.16 -47.72 19.13
N ALA A 864 -4.12 -47.41 18.33
CA ALA A 864 -2.72 -47.62 18.69
C ALA A 864 -2.30 -46.82 19.93
N TRP A 865 -2.85 -45.61 20.13
CA TRP A 865 -2.56 -44.78 21.31
C TRP A 865 -2.98 -45.44 22.62
N PHE A 866 -4.07 -46.23 22.61
CA PHE A 866 -4.55 -46.93 23.81
C PHE A 866 -3.62 -48.07 24.25
N VAL A 867 -2.66 -48.47 23.40
CA VAL A 867 -1.65 -49.50 23.67
C VAL A 867 -0.25 -48.88 23.79
N GLY A 868 -0.15 -47.54 23.85
CA GLY A 868 1.12 -46.81 23.99
C GLY A 868 1.97 -46.77 22.71
N ARG A 869 1.37 -47.05 21.56
CA ARG A 869 2.00 -47.00 20.23
C ARG A 869 1.72 -45.69 19.51
N GLU A 870 2.47 -45.41 18.44
CA GLU A 870 2.25 -44.22 17.62
C GLU A 870 0.99 -44.34 16.75
N PHE A 871 0.46 -43.21 16.26
CA PHE A 871 -0.74 -43.21 15.43
C PHE A 871 -0.51 -44.03 14.14
N LEU A 872 -1.45 -44.92 13.81
CA LEU A 872 -1.39 -45.84 12.66
C LEU A 872 -0.27 -46.90 12.70
N GLU A 873 0.40 -47.10 13.83
CA GLU A 873 1.31 -48.23 13.99
C GLU A 873 0.54 -49.56 14.02
N ALA A 874 0.92 -50.54 13.20
CA ALA A 874 0.21 -51.81 13.12
C ALA A 874 0.22 -52.60 14.44
N MET A 875 -0.92 -53.21 14.77
CA MET A 875 -1.09 -54.07 15.93
C MET A 875 -1.58 -55.44 15.46
N THR A 876 -0.80 -56.48 15.70
CA THR A 876 -1.12 -57.86 15.34
C THR A 876 -1.37 -58.72 16.57
N LEU A 877 -2.45 -59.49 16.54
CA LEU A 877 -2.84 -60.44 17.56
C LEU A 877 -2.94 -61.84 16.94
N TYR A 878 -2.17 -62.77 17.49
CA TYR A 878 -2.23 -64.18 17.12
C TYR A 878 -3.09 -64.94 18.12
N ARG A 879 -4.06 -65.72 17.63
CA ARG A 879 -4.92 -66.56 18.47
C ARG A 879 -5.15 -67.93 17.85
N ASP A 880 -4.80 -68.97 18.60
CA ASP A 880 -5.09 -70.35 18.20
C ASP A 880 -6.56 -70.69 18.48
N LEU A 881 -7.31 -71.03 17.43
CA LEU A 881 -8.67 -71.54 17.55
C LEU A 881 -8.69 -73.05 17.31
N PRO A 882 -9.38 -73.83 18.17
CA PRO A 882 -9.54 -75.27 17.93
C PRO A 882 -10.27 -75.51 16.59
N LEU A 883 -9.78 -76.49 15.81
CA LEU A 883 -10.21 -76.88 14.45
C LEU A 883 -9.78 -75.96 13.29
N ILE A 884 -9.42 -74.69 13.53
CA ILE A 884 -9.11 -73.71 12.45
C ILE A 884 -7.60 -73.38 12.39
N GLY A 885 -6.88 -73.54 13.51
CA GLY A 885 -5.45 -73.21 13.62
C GLY A 885 -5.21 -71.78 14.11
N THR A 886 -3.99 -71.28 13.91
CA THR A 886 -3.56 -69.94 14.34
C THR A 886 -4.17 -68.86 13.44
N ILE A 887 -5.02 -68.01 13.99
CA ILE A 887 -5.58 -66.85 13.28
C ILE A 887 -4.78 -65.61 13.62
N LYS A 888 -4.36 -64.89 12.58
CA LYS A 888 -3.75 -63.56 12.67
C LYS A 888 -4.83 -62.49 12.51
N LEU A 889 -5.03 -61.67 13.53
CA LEU A 889 -5.90 -60.48 13.49
C LEU A 889 -5.01 -59.24 13.52
N SER A 890 -5.07 -58.41 12.48
CA SER A 890 -4.27 -57.19 12.40
C SER A 890 -5.16 -55.95 12.35
N SER A 891 -4.75 -54.87 13.03
CA SER A 891 -5.36 -53.55 12.86
C SER A 891 -5.26 -53.07 11.42
N VAL A 892 -4.24 -53.50 10.67
CA VAL A 892 -4.08 -53.27 9.22
C VAL A 892 -5.33 -53.69 8.45
N PHE A 893 -5.92 -54.85 8.77
CA PHE A 893 -7.11 -55.32 8.08
C PHE A 893 -8.32 -54.40 8.34
N LEU A 894 -8.48 -53.89 9.56
CA LEU A 894 -9.55 -52.94 9.89
C LEU A 894 -9.35 -51.59 9.19
N PHE A 895 -8.09 -51.15 9.07
CA PHE A 895 -7.74 -49.96 8.30
C PHE A 895 -8.07 -50.15 6.81
N ASP A 896 -7.70 -51.30 6.23
CA ASP A 896 -8.03 -51.68 4.84
C ASP A 896 -9.54 -51.81 4.60
N VAL A 897 -10.33 -52.29 5.57
CA VAL A 897 -11.80 -52.26 5.50
C VAL A 897 -12.30 -50.81 5.46
N GLY A 898 -11.69 -49.90 6.22
CA GLY A 898 -11.98 -48.47 6.15
C GLY A 898 -11.73 -47.90 4.75
N VAL A 899 -10.57 -48.19 4.16
CA VAL A 899 -10.19 -47.79 2.79
C VAL A 899 -11.20 -48.37 1.77
N TYR A 900 -11.53 -49.66 1.89
CA TYR A 900 -12.48 -50.36 1.04
C TYR A 900 -13.85 -49.70 0.99
N LEU A 901 -14.38 -49.32 2.17
CA LEU A 901 -15.66 -48.64 2.29
C LEU A 901 -15.63 -47.24 1.64
N VAL A 902 -14.54 -46.49 1.81
CA VAL A 902 -14.37 -45.17 1.17
C VAL A 902 -14.36 -45.30 -0.36
N VAL A 903 -13.59 -46.26 -0.90
CA VAL A 903 -13.47 -46.44 -2.35
C VAL A 903 -14.80 -46.87 -2.98
N ILE A 904 -15.50 -47.81 -2.36
CA ILE A 904 -16.85 -48.21 -2.81
C ILE A 904 -17.81 -47.01 -2.73
N GLY A 905 -17.83 -46.31 -1.59
CA GLY A 905 -18.66 -45.12 -1.38
C GLY A 905 -18.42 -44.04 -2.44
N LEU A 906 -17.17 -43.80 -2.82
CA LEU A 906 -16.79 -42.88 -3.91
C LEU A 906 -17.39 -43.33 -5.25
N VAL A 907 -17.19 -44.59 -5.64
CA VAL A 907 -17.68 -45.09 -6.94
C VAL A 907 -19.20 -44.97 -7.03
N ILE A 908 -19.92 -45.35 -5.97
CA ILE A 908 -21.38 -45.22 -5.93
C ILE A 908 -21.79 -43.74 -5.94
N ALA A 909 -21.11 -42.87 -5.20
CA ALA A 909 -21.38 -41.42 -5.21
C ALA A 909 -21.23 -40.83 -6.61
N LEU A 910 -20.18 -41.20 -7.33
CA LEU A 910 -19.94 -40.77 -8.71
C LEU A 910 -21.00 -41.31 -9.68
N LEU A 911 -21.35 -42.60 -9.58
CA LEU A 911 -22.40 -43.20 -10.40
C LEU A 911 -23.78 -42.57 -10.16
N ARG A 912 -24.16 -42.35 -8.90
CA ARG A 912 -25.46 -41.74 -8.56
C ARG A 912 -25.53 -40.26 -8.95
N SER A 913 -24.41 -39.54 -8.91
CA SER A 913 -24.38 -38.10 -9.24
C SER A 913 -24.34 -37.85 -10.75
N LEU A 914 -23.51 -38.59 -11.49
CA LEU A 914 -23.31 -38.39 -12.94
C LEU A 914 -24.23 -39.27 -13.80
N GLY A 915 -24.77 -40.32 -13.20
CA GLY A 915 -25.62 -41.30 -13.87
C GLY A 915 -27.11 -40.98 -13.91
N ARG A 916 -27.58 -39.97 -13.17
CA ARG A 916 -28.98 -39.51 -13.21
C ARG A 916 -29.25 -38.83 -14.57
N GLU A 917 -30.20 -39.37 -15.32
CA GLU A 917 -30.58 -38.82 -16.63
C GLU A 917 -31.38 -37.53 -16.46
N GLU A 918 -30.93 -36.50 -17.17
CA GLU A 918 -31.66 -35.26 -17.44
C GLU A 918 -32.39 -35.40 -18.78
N VAL A 919 -33.72 -35.22 -18.81
CA VAL A 919 -34.46 -35.15 -20.07
C VAL A 919 -34.16 -33.82 -20.75
N ARG A 920 -33.64 -33.86 -21.98
CA ARG A 920 -33.73 -32.72 -22.91
C ARG A 920 -35.16 -32.66 -23.43
N VAL A 921 -35.91 -31.64 -23.04
CA VAL A 921 -37.06 -31.19 -23.85
C VAL A 921 -36.45 -30.61 -25.13
N SER A 922 -36.82 -31.20 -26.27
CA SER A 922 -36.41 -30.79 -27.62
C SER A 922 -36.80 -29.35 -27.94
#